data_AF-Q2JC13-F1
#
_entry.id   AF-Q2JC13-F1
#
_cell.length_a   1.000
_cell.length_b   1.000
_cell.length_c   1.000
_cell.angle_alpha   90.00
_cell.angle_beta   90.00
_cell.angle_gamma   90.00
#
_symmetry.space_group_name_H-M   'P 1'
#
loop_
_entity.id
_entity.type
_entity.pdbx_description
1 polymer ?
#
loop_
_entity_poly.entity_id
_entity_poly.type
_entity_poly.pdbx_seq_one_letter_code
_entity_poly.pdbx_strand_id
1 'polypeptide(L)'
;MEQHPHEPLARLSVALRSAGVRPDFPSPDRWELLLDPAVFRGWVEQRCAGHVGRVRIAGPLDRRLAVVERTDGRWVVADLSGQPHRSRAWPAWTREQLILEDPASWLSLAHLDERAVWRLSRPSALLAALYHPETFPLPRFPLGISTVARAARDTLLGTVALADMQLGLSLDGLVARIDGDRPDILGVSATFGQYDLLVELLESVYAQDDPPLVVAGGSLTLRVERVLLDRFPSLLVARAGGEATIGALLAHWHGDCGLDDVPGLGYAGAPRGGGLAVGRRRTAKPVTRDVTADVVPELDLLPATFDRHGVAQLETSRGCTSYCSFCPRDHKGSWVGAGTGRLPWLLGELSAVFERYPQVSRTLYLVDEEFLGRAPDATSRALELASLLHRAGFGWESSCRVDQVVDPDQSHGWHVERAEMWRALVARGLRRMLFGVESGVDSILDRFAKDTTGEQNLLAVRTLSALGVPTRFTYITFDPLMTLDELKATHAFQGRTDLLLAPQPDLSPAEVVRGVRDARFAAAAGTGQPFYQGISYLLVSMECLIGAAYTRRVQQAGLAGAVTPSMGRVEARYADWRIGVAASWAQRWVDRHFALDYTFKSLEKVLDGAPRRQVREARGVLKDASYTVLGDLITELDTRPLHRDPTAEAILDVRIWQRIENRLALLRGVLAAAVHDLLPVFGREHAALLVTEHRRWSAAGGWTLINAADACAS
;
A
#
# COMPACT_ATOMS: atom_id res chain seq x y z
N MET A 1 7.66 7.25 27.80
CA MET A 1 8.63 8.35 27.65
C MET A 1 9.90 7.89 28.34
N GLU A 2 10.65 7.02 27.68
CA GLU A 2 11.92 6.47 28.16
C GLU A 2 12.84 6.41 26.94
N GLN A 3 13.82 7.32 26.96
CA GLN A 3 15.06 7.40 26.17
C GLN A 3 15.00 7.10 24.66
N HIS A 4 15.05 8.15 23.83
CA HIS A 4 15.96 8.31 22.67
C HIS A 4 15.70 9.69 22.04
N PRO A 5 16.71 10.51 21.64
CA PRO A 5 17.57 10.21 20.48
C PRO A 5 19.00 10.85 20.44
N HIS A 6 19.71 11.09 21.55
CA HIS A 6 21.04 11.77 21.49
C HIS A 6 22.30 10.88 21.44
N GLU A 7 22.21 9.55 21.40
CA GLU A 7 23.43 8.73 21.55
C GLU A 7 23.98 7.94 20.35
N PRO A 8 23.30 7.66 19.22
CA PRO A 8 23.98 6.98 18.12
C PRO A 8 25.16 7.79 17.53
N LEU A 9 25.00 9.11 17.39
CA LEU A 9 26.05 10.00 16.90
C LEU A 9 27.15 10.24 17.95
N ALA A 10 26.79 10.28 19.24
CA ALA A 10 27.75 10.33 20.32
C ALA A 10 28.59 9.05 20.39
N ARG A 11 27.96 7.87 20.22
CA ARG A 11 28.61 6.56 20.12
C ARG A 11 29.50 6.46 18.90
N LEU A 12 29.08 6.99 17.75
CA LEU A 12 29.93 7.13 16.58
C LEU A 12 31.19 7.93 16.94
N SER A 13 31.04 9.08 17.60
CA SER A 13 32.18 9.92 18.00
C SER A 13 33.15 9.16 18.91
N VAL A 14 32.64 8.36 19.84
CA VAL A 14 33.46 7.46 20.67
C VAL A 14 34.17 6.40 19.81
N ALA A 15 33.45 5.75 18.88
CA ALA A 15 34.01 4.73 18.00
C ALA A 15 35.12 5.29 17.10
N LEU A 16 34.94 6.50 16.54
CA LEU A 16 35.94 7.18 15.73
C LEU A 16 37.20 7.51 16.55
N ARG A 17 37.05 7.96 17.81
CA ARG A 17 38.20 8.13 18.71
C ARG A 17 38.94 6.82 18.97
N SER A 18 38.21 5.72 19.19
CA SER A 18 38.81 4.39 19.31
C SER A 18 39.50 3.91 18.02
N ALA A 19 39.12 4.46 16.86
CA ALA A 19 39.74 4.21 15.57
C ALA A 19 40.99 5.09 15.30
N GLY A 20 41.31 6.03 16.19
CA GLY A 20 42.47 6.92 16.05
C GLY A 20 42.16 8.32 15.52
N VAL A 21 40.88 8.69 15.39
CA VAL A 21 40.46 10.06 15.03
C VAL A 21 40.63 10.99 16.25
N ARG A 22 41.12 12.22 16.02
CA ARG A 22 41.46 13.18 17.09
C ARG A 22 40.22 13.62 17.92
N PRO A 23 40.38 13.97 19.21
CA PRO A 23 39.27 14.27 20.13
C PRO A 23 38.46 15.54 19.79
N ASP A 24 39.08 16.48 19.09
CA ASP A 24 38.59 17.78 18.63
C ASP A 24 37.61 17.68 17.43
N PHE A 25 37.18 16.46 17.12
CA PHE A 25 36.25 16.17 16.03
C PHE A 25 34.79 16.38 16.43
N PRO A 26 34.02 17.25 15.74
CA PRO A 26 32.63 17.50 16.09
C PRO A 26 31.77 16.28 15.79
N SER A 27 30.89 15.93 16.74
CA SER A 27 29.81 14.95 16.50
C SER A 27 28.96 15.45 15.32
N PRO A 28 28.48 14.54 14.45
CA PRO A 28 27.44 14.93 13.50
C PRO A 28 26.28 15.55 14.27
N ASP A 29 25.79 16.68 13.76
CA ASP A 29 24.66 17.45 14.28
C ASP A 29 23.33 17.02 13.64
N ARG A 30 23.40 16.11 12.66
CA ARG A 30 22.31 15.68 11.79
C ARG A 30 22.01 14.19 12.01
N TRP A 31 20.97 13.89 12.79
CA TRP A 31 20.53 12.51 13.07
C TRP A 31 20.17 11.75 11.79
N GLU A 32 19.67 12.47 10.79
CA GLU A 32 19.20 11.90 9.52
C GLU A 32 20.30 11.19 8.72
N LEU A 33 21.57 11.44 9.03
CA LEU A 33 22.67 10.68 8.46
C LEU A 33 22.50 9.19 8.74
N LEU A 34 21.91 8.79 9.88
CA LEU A 34 21.71 7.38 10.23
C LEU A 34 20.70 6.65 9.32
N LEU A 35 19.83 7.41 8.64
CA LEU A 35 18.76 6.87 7.81
C LEU A 35 19.31 6.18 6.57
N ASP A 36 20.24 6.83 5.87
CA ASP A 36 20.86 6.31 4.65
C ASP A 36 22.31 5.85 4.94
N PRO A 37 22.60 4.53 4.90
CA PRO A 37 23.93 4.01 5.18
C PRO A 37 25.02 4.51 4.24
N ALA A 38 24.69 4.77 2.96
CA ALA A 38 25.66 5.21 1.97
C ALA A 38 26.03 6.68 2.18
N VAL A 39 25.03 7.53 2.44
CA VAL A 39 25.25 8.94 2.83
C VAL A 39 26.03 8.99 4.14
N PHE A 40 25.68 8.15 5.12
CA PHE A 40 26.39 8.11 6.39
C PHE A 40 27.86 7.72 6.22
N ARG A 41 28.12 6.66 5.44
CA ARG A 41 29.48 6.20 5.14
C ARG A 41 30.29 7.32 4.47
N GLY A 42 29.73 7.96 3.44
CA GLY A 42 30.40 9.05 2.73
C GLY A 42 30.75 10.21 3.65
N TRP A 43 29.86 10.55 4.59
CA TRP A 43 30.15 11.54 5.62
C TRP A 43 31.32 11.13 6.51
N VAL A 44 31.35 9.88 6.99
CA VAL A 44 32.45 9.38 7.84
C VAL A 44 33.76 9.34 7.07
N GLU A 45 33.77 8.83 5.84
CA GLU A 45 34.94 8.75 4.96
C GLU A 45 35.52 10.14 4.67
N GLN A 46 34.67 11.10 4.28
CA GLN A 46 35.11 12.47 3.97
C GLN A 46 35.75 13.13 5.19
N ARG A 47 35.16 12.95 6.37
CA ARG A 47 35.62 13.65 7.58
C ARG A 47 36.80 12.96 8.25
N CYS A 48 36.90 11.63 8.16
CA CYS A 48 38.01 10.87 8.74
C CYS A 48 39.15 10.61 7.74
N ALA A 49 39.13 11.26 6.58
CA ALA A 49 40.16 11.13 5.56
C ALA A 49 41.57 11.30 6.15
N GLY A 50 42.45 10.35 5.86
CA GLY A 50 43.83 10.31 6.37
C GLY A 50 44.01 9.89 7.82
N HIS A 51 42.93 9.64 8.57
CA HIS A 51 42.98 9.20 9.98
C HIS A 51 42.55 7.74 10.16
N VAL A 52 41.75 7.21 9.24
CA VAL A 52 41.26 5.83 9.23
C VAL A 52 41.49 5.21 7.85
N GLY A 53 41.51 3.88 7.78
CA GLY A 53 41.59 3.14 6.53
C GLY A 53 40.22 3.08 5.84
N ARG A 54 39.70 1.88 5.66
CA ARG A 54 38.36 1.63 5.09
C ARG A 54 37.25 1.85 6.12
N VAL A 55 36.10 2.36 5.66
CA VAL A 55 34.89 2.54 6.47
C VAL A 55 33.75 1.71 5.88
N ARG A 56 32.99 1.03 6.73
CA ARG A 56 31.74 0.36 6.36
C ARG A 56 30.65 0.74 7.33
N ILE A 57 29.48 1.04 6.77
CA ILE A 57 28.24 1.26 7.51
C ILE A 57 27.26 0.17 7.05
N ALA A 58 26.82 -0.67 7.99
CA ALA A 58 26.03 -1.86 7.68
C ALA A 58 24.93 -2.09 8.72
N GLY A 59 24.11 -3.13 8.52
CA GLY A 59 23.00 -3.46 9.41
C GLY A 59 21.79 -2.56 9.21
N PRO A 60 20.62 -2.91 9.76
CA PRO A 60 19.40 -2.13 9.66
C PRO A 60 19.43 -0.90 10.57
N LEU A 61 18.48 0.03 10.41
CA LEU A 61 18.41 1.28 11.20
C LEU A 61 18.40 1.02 12.72
N ASP A 62 17.65 0.02 13.20
CA ASP A 62 17.55 -0.34 14.63
C ASP A 62 18.83 -0.95 15.20
N ARG A 63 19.74 -1.44 14.33
CA ARG A 63 20.99 -2.10 14.69
C ARG A 63 22.11 -1.65 13.73
N ARG A 64 22.25 -0.35 13.52
CA ARG A 64 23.26 0.22 12.60
C ARG A 64 24.67 -0.05 13.12
N LEU A 65 25.53 -0.63 12.29
CA LEU A 65 26.94 -0.88 12.58
C LEU A 65 27.82 0.17 11.90
N ALA A 66 28.77 0.71 12.66
CA ALA A 66 29.94 1.40 12.11
C ALA A 66 31.17 0.50 12.26
N VAL A 67 31.84 0.22 11.14
CA VAL A 67 33.00 -0.66 11.06
C VAL A 67 34.13 0.14 10.41
N VAL A 68 35.13 0.49 11.21
CA VAL A 68 36.17 1.46 10.82
C VAL A 68 37.54 0.83 10.98
N GLU A 69 38.29 0.76 9.88
CA GLU A 69 39.66 0.26 9.88
C GLU A 69 40.61 1.30 10.45
N ARG A 70 41.44 0.87 11.39
CA ARG A 70 42.52 1.66 11.96
C ARG A 70 43.72 1.63 11.03
N THR A 71 44.62 2.60 11.19
CA THR A 71 45.90 2.63 10.47
C THR A 71 46.83 1.47 10.82
N ASP A 72 46.60 0.78 11.94
CA ASP A 72 47.32 -0.43 12.35
C ASP A 72 46.70 -1.74 11.79
N GLY A 73 45.69 -1.65 10.92
CA GLY A 73 45.04 -2.80 10.27
C GLY A 73 43.99 -3.52 11.11
N ARG A 74 43.78 -3.13 12.38
CA ARG A 74 42.66 -3.62 13.20
C ARG A 74 41.39 -2.84 12.89
N TRP A 75 40.24 -3.41 13.25
CA TRP A 75 38.95 -2.78 13.04
C TRP A 75 38.32 -2.34 14.36
N VAL A 76 37.60 -1.22 14.33
CA VAL A 76 36.66 -0.83 15.37
C VAL A 76 35.27 -1.15 14.87
N VAL A 77 34.50 -1.93 15.64
CA VAL A 77 33.12 -2.29 15.34
C VAL A 77 32.23 -1.74 16.44
N ALA A 78 31.30 -0.86 16.06
CA ALA A 78 30.36 -0.20 16.96
C ALA A 78 28.91 -0.48 16.55
N ASP A 79 28.11 -1.01 17.45
CA ASP A 79 26.65 -1.08 17.32
C ASP A 79 26.05 0.22 17.86
N LEU A 80 25.61 1.08 16.94
CA LEU A 80 25.17 2.44 17.27
C LEU A 80 23.83 2.46 18.03
N SER A 81 23.11 1.34 18.06
CA SER A 81 21.97 1.16 18.99
C SER A 81 22.40 1.21 20.45
N GLY A 82 23.69 0.99 20.75
CA GLY A 82 24.24 0.90 22.10
C GLY A 82 24.05 -0.48 22.75
N GLN A 83 23.45 -1.42 22.03
CA GLN A 83 23.30 -2.79 22.53
C GLN A 83 24.62 -3.56 22.38
N PRO A 84 24.93 -4.49 23.32
CA PRO A 84 26.06 -5.40 23.18
C PRO A 84 26.06 -6.17 21.87
N HIS A 85 27.23 -6.37 21.27
CA HIS A 85 27.36 -7.17 20.04
C HIS A 85 26.80 -8.59 20.19
N ARG A 86 26.94 -9.20 21.38
CA ARG A 86 26.39 -10.54 21.69
C ARG A 86 24.87 -10.63 21.65
N SER A 87 24.14 -9.50 21.69
CA SER A 87 22.68 -9.50 21.54
C SER A 87 22.22 -9.53 20.09
N ARG A 88 23.12 -9.33 19.13
CA ARG A 88 22.81 -9.43 17.70
C ARG A 88 22.74 -10.89 17.29
N ALA A 89 21.74 -11.23 16.48
CA ALA A 89 21.75 -12.45 15.71
C ALA A 89 22.74 -12.31 14.54
N TRP A 90 24.01 -12.66 14.75
CA TRP A 90 25.05 -12.55 13.72
C TRP A 90 24.79 -13.54 12.56
N PRO A 91 24.83 -13.08 11.29
CA PRO A 91 24.71 -13.94 10.12
C PRO A 91 25.76 -15.05 10.12
N ALA A 92 25.41 -16.25 9.64
CA ALA A 92 26.31 -17.41 9.71
C ALA A 92 27.66 -17.18 9.01
N TRP A 93 27.71 -16.35 7.96
CA TRP A 93 28.94 -16.05 7.22
C TRP A 93 29.97 -15.30 8.05
N THR A 94 29.56 -14.56 9.09
CA THR A 94 30.49 -13.75 9.91
C THR A 94 31.34 -14.62 10.84
N ARG A 95 30.96 -15.90 11.04
CA ARG A 95 31.72 -16.84 11.87
C ARG A 95 33.14 -16.98 11.31
N GLU A 96 34.12 -16.86 12.19
CA GLU A 96 35.56 -16.98 11.89
C GLU A 96 36.14 -15.85 11.01
N GLN A 97 35.31 -15.08 10.29
CA GLN A 97 35.72 -14.00 9.40
C GLN A 97 35.63 -12.60 10.06
N LEU A 98 34.73 -12.43 11.04
CA LEU A 98 34.59 -11.22 11.85
C LEU A 98 34.66 -11.62 13.33
N ILE A 99 35.83 -11.40 13.93
CA ILE A 99 36.10 -11.79 15.32
C ILE A 99 36.17 -10.54 16.19
N LEU A 100 35.21 -10.41 17.10
CA LEU A 100 35.13 -9.32 18.07
C LEU A 100 35.92 -9.67 19.34
N GLU A 101 36.77 -8.76 19.81
CA GLU A 101 37.52 -8.93 21.07
C GLU A 101 36.61 -8.82 22.31
N ASP A 102 35.60 -7.95 22.28
CA ASP A 102 34.63 -7.77 23.37
C ASP A 102 33.17 -7.80 22.85
N PRO A 103 32.59 -9.01 22.71
CA PRO A 103 31.19 -9.16 22.33
C PRO A 103 30.20 -8.65 23.39
N ALA A 104 30.61 -8.43 24.63
CA ALA A 104 29.73 -7.97 25.70
C ALA A 104 29.50 -6.45 25.69
N SER A 105 30.32 -5.72 24.92
CA SER A 105 30.20 -4.29 24.68
C SER A 105 29.51 -3.97 23.36
N TRP A 106 28.97 -2.76 23.23
CA TRP A 106 28.49 -2.19 21.97
C TRP A 106 29.64 -1.71 21.07
N LEU A 107 30.84 -1.56 21.64
CA LEU A 107 32.07 -1.12 20.99
C LEU A 107 33.16 -2.15 21.22
N SER A 108 33.77 -2.64 20.15
CA SER A 108 34.81 -3.65 20.21
C SER A 108 35.90 -3.37 19.18
N LEU A 109 37.14 -3.72 19.51
CA LEU A 109 38.13 -4.00 18.50
C LEU A 109 37.80 -5.34 17.83
N ALA A 110 38.20 -5.50 16.57
CA ALA A 110 37.90 -6.68 15.80
C ALA A 110 38.98 -6.99 14.78
N HIS A 111 39.06 -8.28 14.44
CA HIS A 111 39.77 -8.75 13.26
C HIS A 111 38.75 -9.10 12.17
N LEU A 112 38.89 -8.48 11.00
CA LEU A 112 38.13 -8.79 9.80
C LEU A 112 39.13 -9.23 8.72
N ASP A 113 38.90 -10.40 8.13
CA ASP A 113 39.65 -10.79 6.94
C ASP A 113 39.14 -10.07 5.68
N GLU A 114 39.89 -10.17 4.58
CA GLU A 114 39.49 -9.53 3.31
C GLU A 114 38.16 -10.08 2.76
N ARG A 115 37.80 -11.32 3.11
CA ARG A 115 36.52 -11.91 2.70
C ARG A 115 35.36 -11.26 3.45
N ALA A 116 35.50 -10.96 4.73
CA ALA A 116 34.53 -10.20 5.51
C ALA A 116 34.39 -8.78 4.98
N VAL A 117 35.51 -8.11 4.68
CA VAL A 117 35.47 -6.76 4.10
C VAL A 117 34.76 -6.78 2.75
N TRP A 118 35.05 -7.76 1.89
CA TRP A 118 34.37 -7.93 0.61
C TRP A 118 32.87 -8.22 0.77
N ARG A 119 32.49 -9.14 1.66
CA ARG A 119 31.09 -9.46 1.98
C ARG A 119 30.31 -8.29 2.56
N LEU A 120 30.93 -7.41 3.35
CA LEU A 120 30.30 -6.17 3.82
C LEU A 120 30.15 -5.11 2.71
N SER A 121 30.88 -5.28 1.59
CA SER A 121 30.94 -4.31 0.50
C SER A 121 30.12 -4.73 -0.73
N ARG A 122 29.95 -6.03 -0.95
CA ARG A 122 29.30 -6.62 -2.13
C ARG A 122 28.30 -7.70 -1.73
N PRO A 123 27.23 -7.92 -2.51
CA PRO A 123 26.87 -7.17 -3.71
C PRO A 123 26.38 -5.74 -3.44
N SER A 124 26.42 -4.87 -4.45
CA SER A 124 25.64 -3.64 -4.44
C SER A 124 24.23 -3.92 -4.97
N ALA A 125 23.21 -3.72 -4.14
CA ALA A 125 21.81 -3.88 -4.50
C ALA A 125 21.11 -2.52 -4.63
N LEU A 126 20.39 -2.31 -5.73
CA LEU A 126 19.47 -1.19 -5.91
C LEU A 126 18.04 -1.71 -5.85
N LEU A 127 17.22 -1.20 -4.93
CA LEU A 127 15.78 -1.48 -4.88
C LEU A 127 15.01 -0.26 -5.39
N ALA A 128 14.33 -0.41 -6.52
CA ALA A 128 13.61 0.66 -7.20
C ALA A 128 12.09 0.43 -7.17
N ALA A 129 11.32 1.44 -6.79
CA ALA A 129 9.87 1.46 -6.93
C ALA A 129 9.46 2.24 -8.18
N LEU A 130 8.71 1.59 -9.06
CA LEU A 130 8.18 2.22 -10.28
C LEU A 130 6.93 3.02 -9.95
N TYR A 131 6.69 4.09 -10.70
CA TYR A 131 5.52 4.94 -10.48
C TYR A 131 5.22 5.91 -11.64
N HIS A 132 3.92 6.14 -11.88
CA HIS A 132 3.38 7.17 -12.77
C HIS A 132 2.89 8.37 -11.94
N PRO A 133 3.75 9.38 -11.65
CA PRO A 133 3.41 10.49 -10.76
C PRO A 133 2.27 11.39 -11.29
N GLU A 134 2.10 11.47 -12.62
CA GLU A 134 1.02 12.20 -13.28
C GLU A 134 -0.36 11.55 -13.10
N THR A 135 -0.40 10.25 -12.78
CA THR A 135 -1.63 9.52 -12.49
C THR A 135 -1.97 9.53 -11.00
N PHE A 136 -0.95 9.50 -10.12
CA PHE A 136 -1.13 9.45 -8.67
C PHE A 136 -0.26 10.50 -7.95
N PRO A 137 -0.66 11.78 -7.94
CA PRO A 137 0.22 12.90 -7.57
C PRO A 137 0.61 13.02 -6.09
N LEU A 138 0.16 12.11 -5.21
CA LEU A 138 0.46 12.16 -3.78
C LEU A 138 1.44 11.02 -3.41
N PRO A 139 2.74 11.33 -3.22
CA PRO A 139 3.73 10.36 -2.82
C PRO A 139 3.37 9.67 -1.50
N ARG A 140 3.72 8.40 -1.41
CA ARG A 140 3.55 7.61 -0.18
C ARG A 140 4.86 6.94 0.14
N PHE A 141 5.21 6.94 1.41
CA PHE A 141 6.43 6.30 1.89
C PHE A 141 6.49 4.84 1.38
N PRO A 142 7.52 4.44 0.62
CA PRO A 142 7.50 3.20 -0.17
C PRO A 142 7.83 1.98 0.67
N LEU A 143 6.88 1.57 1.52
CA LEU A 143 7.02 0.46 2.47
C LEU A 143 7.57 -0.82 1.83
N GLY A 144 7.08 -1.19 0.63
CA GLY A 144 7.46 -2.43 -0.02
C GLY A 144 8.97 -2.58 -0.21
N ILE A 145 9.66 -1.53 -0.69
CA ILE A 145 11.13 -1.58 -0.84
C ILE A 145 11.83 -1.29 0.49
N SER A 146 11.26 -0.47 1.38
CA SER A 146 11.85 -0.16 2.69
C SER A 146 11.92 -1.37 3.63
N THR A 147 10.94 -2.28 3.62
CA THR A 147 10.96 -3.49 4.46
C THR A 147 11.91 -4.55 3.90
N VAL A 148 11.94 -4.68 2.56
CA VAL A 148 12.92 -5.52 1.86
C VAL A 148 14.34 -5.02 2.09
N ALA A 149 14.56 -3.70 2.10
CA ALA A 149 15.84 -3.08 2.42
C ALA A 149 16.31 -3.44 3.82
N ARG A 150 15.42 -3.41 4.82
CA ARG A 150 15.75 -3.83 6.18
C ARG A 150 16.23 -5.27 6.20
N ALA A 151 15.47 -6.19 5.59
CA ALA A 151 15.81 -7.61 5.56
C ALA A 151 17.15 -7.87 4.87
N ALA A 152 17.41 -7.18 3.75
CA ALA A 152 18.69 -7.21 3.06
C ALA A 152 19.84 -6.72 3.95
N ARG A 153 19.67 -5.57 4.63
CA ARG A 153 20.67 -4.98 5.53
C ARG A 153 20.95 -5.84 6.77
N ASP A 154 19.96 -6.58 7.27
CA ASP A 154 20.11 -7.48 8.42
C ASP A 154 21.05 -8.66 8.13
N THR A 155 21.19 -9.05 6.86
CA THR A 155 22.15 -10.11 6.45
C THR A 155 23.61 -9.68 6.55
N LEU A 156 23.88 -8.38 6.68
CA LEU A 156 25.22 -7.78 6.58
C LEU A 156 25.96 -8.14 5.28
N LEU A 157 25.26 -8.57 4.23
CA LEU A 157 25.84 -8.86 2.92
C LEU A 157 25.63 -7.67 1.98
N GLY A 158 26.72 -6.99 1.65
CA GLY A 158 26.76 -5.94 0.67
C GLY A 158 26.12 -4.62 1.10
N THR A 159 25.76 -3.81 0.11
CA THR A 159 25.17 -2.48 0.30
C THR A 159 23.83 -2.38 -0.40
N VAL A 160 22.86 -1.70 0.21
CA VAL A 160 21.51 -1.56 -0.34
C VAL A 160 21.15 -0.09 -0.49
N ALA A 161 20.88 0.34 -1.72
CA ALA A 161 20.39 1.66 -2.06
C ALA A 161 18.92 1.61 -2.50
N LEU A 162 18.18 2.70 -2.28
CA LEU A 162 16.77 2.80 -2.66
C LEU A 162 16.56 3.89 -3.72
N ALA A 163 15.55 3.67 -4.57
CA ALA A 163 15.06 4.63 -5.55
C ALA A 163 13.53 4.56 -5.62
N ASP A 164 12.87 5.71 -5.72
CA ASP A 164 11.42 5.78 -5.84
C ASP A 164 11.02 6.87 -6.83
N MET A 165 10.33 6.47 -7.90
CA MET A 165 9.84 7.37 -8.95
C MET A 165 8.81 8.37 -8.43
N GLN A 166 8.12 8.09 -7.31
CA GLN A 166 7.21 9.04 -6.64
C GLN A 166 7.93 10.34 -6.24
N LEU A 167 9.26 10.32 -6.09
CA LEU A 167 10.04 11.43 -5.56
C LEU A 167 10.63 12.33 -6.66
N GLY A 168 10.18 12.15 -7.91
CA GLY A 168 10.58 12.93 -9.08
C GLY A 168 11.72 12.31 -9.90
N LEU A 169 12.02 11.02 -9.68
CA LEU A 169 12.93 10.26 -10.52
C LEU A 169 12.17 9.76 -11.77
N SER A 170 12.59 10.18 -12.97
CA SER A 170 12.05 9.66 -14.23
C SER A 170 12.60 8.26 -14.52
N LEU A 171 11.96 7.54 -15.45
CA LEU A 171 12.44 6.24 -15.90
C LEU A 171 13.84 6.36 -16.52
N ASP A 172 14.07 7.32 -17.42
CA ASP A 172 15.40 7.61 -17.97
C ASP A 172 16.44 7.90 -16.89
N GLY A 173 16.04 8.64 -15.85
CA GLY A 173 16.92 8.93 -14.71
C GLY A 173 17.25 7.68 -13.90
N LEU A 174 16.31 6.75 -13.76
CA LEU A 174 16.55 5.46 -13.13
C LEU A 174 17.49 4.59 -13.96
N VAL A 175 17.29 4.52 -15.28
CA VAL A 175 18.19 3.79 -16.20
C VAL A 175 19.60 4.37 -16.15
N ALA A 176 19.74 5.69 -16.28
CA ALA A 176 21.04 6.36 -16.18
C ALA A 176 21.74 6.11 -14.83
N ARG A 177 20.96 6.02 -13.75
CA ARG A 177 21.49 5.65 -12.43
C ARG A 177 21.97 4.20 -12.39
N ILE A 178 21.22 3.26 -12.97
CA ILE A 178 21.64 1.85 -13.06
C ILE A 178 22.94 1.73 -13.87
N ASP A 179 23.05 2.45 -14.98
CA ASP A 179 24.24 2.47 -15.83
C ASP A 179 25.47 3.05 -15.13
N GLY A 180 25.28 4.12 -14.35
CA GLY A 180 26.34 4.78 -13.61
C GLY A 180 26.77 4.02 -12.36
N ASP A 181 25.81 3.54 -11.56
CA ASP A 181 26.07 2.86 -10.29
C ASP A 181 26.49 1.40 -10.49
N ARG A 182 26.11 0.77 -11.62
CA ARG A 182 26.32 -0.65 -11.95
C ARG A 182 26.03 -1.57 -10.75
N PRO A 183 24.76 -1.63 -10.28
CA PRO A 183 24.41 -2.53 -9.20
C PRO A 183 24.67 -4.00 -9.62
N ASP A 184 25.03 -4.85 -8.68
CA ASP A 184 25.09 -6.30 -8.89
C ASP A 184 23.69 -6.93 -8.93
N ILE A 185 22.76 -6.36 -8.15
CA ILE A 185 21.38 -6.83 -8.02
C ILE A 185 20.43 -5.64 -8.19
N LEU A 186 19.46 -5.79 -9.08
CA LEU A 186 18.37 -4.84 -9.27
C LEU A 186 17.06 -5.46 -8.79
N GLY A 187 16.53 -4.95 -7.68
CA GLY A 187 15.19 -5.26 -7.21
C GLY A 187 14.19 -4.23 -7.72
N VAL A 188 13.15 -4.65 -8.43
CA VAL A 188 12.12 -3.75 -8.97
C VAL A 188 10.78 -4.05 -8.32
N SER A 189 10.17 -3.04 -7.70
CA SER A 189 8.80 -3.10 -7.17
C SER A 189 7.83 -2.48 -8.17
N ALA A 190 6.93 -3.29 -8.72
CA ALA A 190 5.89 -2.85 -9.65
C ALA A 190 4.48 -3.25 -9.16
N THR A 191 3.58 -2.26 -9.15
CA THR A 191 2.17 -2.39 -8.76
C THR A 191 1.26 -2.13 -9.97
N PHE A 192 -0.06 -2.22 -9.78
CA PHE A 192 -1.03 -2.05 -10.87
C PHE A 192 -0.85 -0.70 -11.59
N GLY A 193 -0.95 -0.73 -12.91
CA GLY A 193 -0.76 0.43 -13.79
C GLY A 193 0.70 0.72 -14.18
N GLN A 194 1.66 -0.15 -13.83
CA GLN A 194 3.11 0.12 -14.04
C GLN A 194 3.79 -0.90 -14.97
N TYR A 195 3.00 -1.63 -15.77
CA TYR A 195 3.53 -2.69 -16.64
C TYR A 195 4.43 -2.14 -17.76
N ASP A 196 4.03 -1.00 -18.34
CA ASP A 196 4.78 -0.27 -19.35
C ASP A 196 6.17 0.13 -18.83
N LEU A 197 6.23 0.82 -17.68
CA LEU A 197 7.48 1.22 -17.04
C LEU A 197 8.36 0.01 -16.72
N LEU A 198 7.75 -1.09 -16.24
CA LEU A 198 8.48 -2.32 -15.94
C LEU A 198 9.10 -2.92 -17.18
N VAL A 199 8.33 -3.02 -18.27
CA VAL A 199 8.82 -3.56 -19.55
C VAL A 199 9.95 -2.70 -20.09
N GLU A 200 9.77 -1.38 -20.17
CA GLU A 200 10.76 -0.47 -20.72
C GLU A 200 12.06 -0.46 -19.90
N LEU A 201 11.95 -0.52 -18.57
CA LEU A 201 13.10 -0.71 -17.69
C LEU A 201 13.83 -2.03 -17.99
N LEU A 202 13.10 -3.15 -18.06
CA LEU A 202 13.69 -4.46 -18.29
C LEU A 202 14.35 -4.56 -19.67
N GLU A 203 13.76 -3.96 -20.71
CA GLU A 203 14.38 -3.87 -22.04
C GLU A 203 15.69 -3.10 -22.01
N SER A 204 15.69 -1.95 -21.33
CA SER A 204 16.90 -1.12 -21.20
C SER A 204 18.00 -1.83 -20.40
N VAL A 205 17.63 -2.52 -19.32
CA VAL A 205 18.59 -3.24 -18.47
C VAL A 205 19.14 -4.48 -19.17
N TYR A 206 18.30 -5.30 -19.80
CA TYR A 206 18.77 -6.51 -20.49
C TYR A 206 19.45 -6.26 -21.84
N ALA A 207 19.40 -5.03 -22.36
CA ALA A 207 20.20 -4.63 -23.51
C ALA A 207 21.68 -4.36 -23.17
N GLN A 208 22.04 -4.31 -21.88
CA GLN A 208 23.42 -4.11 -21.43
C GLN A 208 24.25 -5.39 -21.61
N ASP A 209 25.57 -5.23 -21.80
CA ASP A 209 26.49 -6.37 -21.97
C ASP A 209 26.59 -7.24 -20.71
N ASP A 210 26.50 -6.62 -19.54
CA ASP A 210 26.63 -7.26 -18.23
C ASP A 210 25.50 -6.76 -17.30
N PRO A 211 24.26 -7.24 -17.51
CA PRO A 211 23.12 -6.79 -16.73
C PRO A 211 23.19 -7.31 -15.29
N PRO A 212 22.68 -6.55 -14.30
CA PRO A 212 22.54 -7.05 -12.93
C PRO A 212 21.67 -8.31 -12.86
N LEU A 213 21.77 -9.03 -11.74
CA LEU A 213 20.74 -10.00 -11.37
C LEU A 213 19.44 -9.24 -11.06
N VAL A 214 18.42 -9.42 -11.90
CA VAL A 214 17.14 -8.69 -11.77
C VAL A 214 16.08 -9.54 -11.07
N VAL A 215 15.45 -8.98 -10.03
CA VAL A 215 14.29 -9.56 -9.36
C VAL A 215 13.13 -8.56 -9.33
N ALA A 216 11.99 -8.95 -9.88
CA ALA A 216 10.77 -8.14 -9.88
C ALA A 216 9.76 -8.64 -8.82
N GLY A 217 9.28 -7.74 -7.99
CA GLY A 217 8.27 -7.99 -6.96
C GLY A 217 7.13 -6.96 -7.03
N GLY A 218 6.12 -7.15 -6.18
CA GLY A 218 4.94 -6.31 -6.13
C GLY A 218 3.68 -7.01 -6.65
N SER A 219 2.53 -6.38 -6.45
CA SER A 219 1.23 -7.01 -6.70
C SER A 219 1.01 -7.33 -8.17
N LEU A 220 1.56 -6.50 -9.07
CA LEU A 220 1.40 -6.68 -10.51
C LEU A 220 2.25 -7.84 -11.04
N THR A 221 3.54 -7.88 -10.69
CA THR A 221 4.52 -8.82 -11.27
C THR A 221 4.07 -10.26 -11.13
N LEU A 222 3.48 -10.61 -10.00
CA LEU A 222 2.93 -11.93 -9.76
C LEU A 222 1.72 -12.25 -10.65
N ARG A 223 0.85 -11.27 -10.92
CA ARG A 223 -0.35 -11.49 -11.76
C ARG A 223 0.04 -11.73 -13.22
N VAL A 224 1.08 -11.06 -13.68
CA VAL A 224 1.59 -11.16 -15.05
C VAL A 224 2.88 -11.98 -15.15
N GLU A 225 3.19 -12.81 -14.15
CA GLU A 225 4.45 -13.58 -14.07
C GLU A 225 4.71 -14.34 -15.37
N ARG A 226 3.68 -15.00 -15.92
CA ARG A 226 3.82 -15.72 -17.18
C ARG A 226 4.20 -14.80 -18.34
N VAL A 227 3.51 -13.67 -18.47
CA VAL A 227 3.77 -12.69 -19.54
C VAL A 227 5.20 -12.15 -19.42
N LEU A 228 5.65 -11.85 -18.20
CA LEU A 228 7.00 -11.36 -17.94
C LEU A 228 8.07 -12.41 -18.23
N LEU A 229 7.90 -13.66 -17.76
CA LEU A 229 8.90 -14.72 -17.97
C LEU A 229 8.96 -15.22 -19.43
N ASP A 230 7.84 -15.16 -20.16
CA ASP A 230 7.82 -15.49 -21.59
C ASP A 230 8.60 -14.44 -22.40
N ARG A 231 8.59 -13.15 -21.99
CA ARG A 231 9.32 -12.05 -22.64
C ARG A 231 10.76 -11.91 -22.15
N PHE A 232 11.01 -12.10 -20.85
CA PHE A 232 12.30 -11.94 -20.19
C PHE A 232 12.67 -13.23 -19.43
N PRO A 233 13.22 -14.25 -20.11
CA PRO A 233 13.46 -15.56 -19.48
C PRO A 233 14.47 -15.54 -18.32
N SER A 234 15.38 -14.55 -18.30
CA SER A 234 16.38 -14.34 -17.24
C SER A 234 15.82 -13.59 -16.01
N LEU A 235 14.56 -13.15 -16.05
CA LEU A 235 13.94 -12.43 -14.93
C LEU A 235 13.64 -13.39 -13.78
N LEU A 236 13.91 -12.91 -12.57
CA LEU A 236 13.43 -13.53 -11.34
C LEU A 236 12.18 -12.79 -10.84
N VAL A 237 11.19 -13.52 -10.34
CA VAL A 237 9.93 -12.96 -9.84
C VAL A 237 9.73 -13.36 -8.38
N ALA A 238 9.63 -12.37 -7.49
CA ALA A 238 9.28 -12.62 -6.09
C ALA A 238 7.77 -12.90 -5.96
N ARG A 239 7.39 -14.10 -5.49
CA ARG A 239 5.99 -14.57 -5.43
C ARG A 239 5.30 -14.31 -4.09
N ALA A 240 5.98 -13.70 -3.12
CA ALA A 240 5.49 -13.41 -1.78
C ALA A 240 6.16 -12.13 -1.24
N GLY A 241 6.11 -11.90 0.08
CA GLY A 241 6.93 -10.87 0.74
C GLY A 241 8.41 -11.02 0.35
N GLY A 242 9.04 -9.91 -0.01
CA GLY A 242 10.37 -9.90 -0.60
C GLY A 242 11.50 -10.09 0.40
N GLU A 243 11.24 -10.05 1.71
CA GLU A 243 12.24 -10.03 2.78
C GLU A 243 13.13 -11.30 2.79
N ALA A 244 12.52 -12.48 2.92
CA ALA A 244 13.26 -13.75 2.83
C ALA A 244 13.90 -13.96 1.43
N THR A 245 13.25 -13.46 0.38
CA THR A 245 13.73 -13.60 -1.01
C THR A 245 15.03 -12.82 -1.20
N ILE A 246 15.07 -11.54 -0.83
CA ILE A 246 16.26 -10.70 -1.00
C ILE A 246 17.43 -11.20 -0.15
N GLY A 247 17.15 -11.62 1.10
CA GLY A 247 18.19 -12.13 1.98
C GLY A 247 18.88 -13.38 1.42
N ALA A 248 18.11 -14.30 0.85
CA ALA A 248 18.65 -15.48 0.19
C ALA A 248 19.30 -15.17 -1.18
N LEU A 249 18.81 -14.18 -1.93
CA LEU A 249 19.43 -13.75 -3.19
C LEU A 249 20.82 -13.14 -2.98
N LEU A 250 21.02 -12.37 -1.90
CA LEU A 250 22.34 -11.86 -1.52
C LEU A 250 23.32 -13.00 -1.25
N ALA A 251 22.88 -14.04 -0.52
CA ALA A 251 23.69 -15.23 -0.27
C ALA A 251 23.96 -16.04 -1.55
N HIS A 252 22.96 -16.15 -2.43
CA HIS A 252 23.10 -16.81 -3.73
C HIS A 252 24.14 -16.12 -4.62
N TRP A 253 24.16 -14.78 -4.64
CA TRP A 253 25.17 -14.01 -5.40
C TRP A 253 26.60 -14.32 -4.93
N HIS A 254 26.78 -14.57 -3.63
CA HIS A 254 28.05 -15.01 -3.03
C HIS A 254 28.40 -16.48 -3.30
N GLY A 255 27.51 -17.24 -3.95
CA GLY A 255 27.65 -18.68 -4.15
C GLY A 255 27.38 -19.53 -2.90
N ASP A 256 26.78 -18.95 -1.85
CA ASP A 256 26.54 -19.66 -0.58
C ASP A 256 25.34 -20.62 -0.66
N CYS A 257 24.45 -20.44 -1.63
CA CYS A 257 23.32 -21.32 -1.90
C CYS A 257 22.94 -21.35 -3.40
N GLY A 258 22.18 -22.36 -3.82
CA GLY A 258 21.65 -22.43 -5.18
C GLY A 258 20.43 -21.54 -5.39
N LEU A 259 20.10 -21.23 -6.64
CA LEU A 259 18.91 -20.43 -6.97
C LEU A 259 17.60 -21.10 -6.47
N ASP A 260 17.56 -22.44 -6.48
CA ASP A 260 16.45 -23.25 -5.98
C ASP A 260 16.25 -23.14 -4.46
N ASP A 261 17.28 -22.71 -3.73
CA ASP A 261 17.22 -22.50 -2.29
C ASP A 261 16.58 -21.17 -1.89
N VAL A 262 16.41 -20.24 -2.85
CA VAL A 262 15.82 -18.92 -2.64
C VAL A 262 14.31 -19.06 -2.41
N PRO A 263 13.78 -18.68 -1.22
CA PRO A 263 12.37 -18.82 -0.91
C PRO A 263 11.49 -17.96 -1.80
N GLY A 264 10.35 -18.49 -2.26
CA GLY A 264 9.33 -17.69 -2.95
C GLY A 264 9.73 -17.17 -4.33
N LEU A 265 10.80 -17.68 -4.93
CA LEU A 265 11.29 -17.24 -6.24
C LEU A 265 10.55 -17.96 -7.39
N GLY A 266 10.17 -17.19 -8.41
CA GLY A 266 9.74 -17.66 -9.71
C GLY A 266 10.77 -17.30 -10.78
N TYR A 267 10.96 -18.18 -11.75
CA TYR A 267 11.86 -17.99 -12.89
C TYR A 267 11.45 -18.94 -14.02
N ALA A 268 11.98 -18.76 -15.23
CA ALA A 268 11.65 -19.61 -16.37
C ALA A 268 11.98 -21.08 -16.09
N GLY A 269 10.98 -21.96 -16.16
CA GLY A 269 11.12 -23.39 -15.84
C GLY A 269 10.90 -23.77 -14.37
N ALA A 270 10.73 -22.81 -13.45
CA ALA A 270 10.36 -23.08 -12.07
C ALA A 270 8.91 -23.60 -11.99
N PRO A 271 8.60 -24.67 -11.22
CA PRO A 271 7.23 -25.09 -11.01
C PRO A 271 6.41 -23.98 -10.33
N ARG A 272 5.15 -23.84 -10.74
CA ARG A 272 4.17 -22.98 -10.07
C ARG A 272 3.47 -23.80 -8.99
N GLY A 273 3.63 -23.42 -7.73
CA GLY A 273 2.85 -24.01 -6.63
C GLY A 273 1.36 -23.65 -6.80
N GLY A 274 0.47 -24.64 -6.69
CA GLY A 274 -0.98 -24.43 -6.80
C GLY A 274 -1.82 -25.60 -7.34
N GLY A 275 -1.20 -26.71 -7.75
CA GLY A 275 -1.89 -27.95 -8.06
C GLY A 275 -1.18 -29.13 -7.41
N LEU A 276 -1.94 -30.14 -6.95
CA LEU A 276 -1.43 -31.47 -6.56
C LEU A 276 -0.74 -32.11 -7.78
N ALA A 277 0.51 -31.75 -8.05
CA ALA A 277 1.38 -32.47 -8.96
C ALA A 277 2.20 -33.46 -8.13
N VAL A 278 1.69 -34.69 -8.03
CA VAL A 278 2.48 -35.84 -7.57
C VAL A 278 3.49 -36.17 -8.67
N GLY A 279 4.67 -35.57 -8.59
CA GLY A 279 5.77 -35.79 -9.52
C GLY A 279 7.10 -35.37 -8.88
N ARG A 280 8.16 -36.16 -9.10
CA ARG A 280 9.49 -36.02 -8.46
C ARG A 280 10.00 -34.57 -8.46
N ARG A 281 10.39 -34.10 -7.26
CA ARG A 281 10.90 -32.76 -6.93
C ARG A 281 11.91 -32.21 -7.95
N ARG A 282 11.62 -31.00 -8.44
CA ARG A 282 12.57 -29.95 -8.86
C ARG A 282 11.95 -28.62 -8.42
N THR A 283 12.12 -28.21 -7.16
CA THR A 283 11.31 -27.12 -6.59
C THR A 283 12.18 -26.00 -6.04
N ALA A 284 11.98 -24.78 -6.53
CA ALA A 284 12.05 -23.59 -5.68
C ALA A 284 11.30 -23.91 -4.38
N LYS A 285 11.94 -23.74 -3.21
CA LYS A 285 11.35 -24.14 -1.93
C LYS A 285 9.88 -23.69 -1.87
N PRO A 286 8.94 -24.58 -1.47
CA PRO A 286 7.54 -24.19 -1.32
C PRO A 286 7.50 -22.92 -0.50
N VAL A 287 6.60 -21.98 -0.83
CA VAL A 287 6.46 -20.67 -0.19
C VAL A 287 6.41 -20.86 1.33
N THR A 288 7.57 -20.88 1.98
CA THR A 288 7.71 -20.68 3.41
C THR A 288 7.37 -19.23 3.55
N ARG A 289 6.07 -18.99 3.78
CA ARG A 289 5.51 -17.67 4.00
C ARG A 289 6.46 -16.98 4.97
N ASP A 290 6.96 -15.82 4.62
CA ASP A 290 7.62 -14.97 5.60
C ASP A 290 6.50 -14.51 6.55
N VAL A 291 6.27 -15.32 7.59
CA VAL A 291 5.19 -15.14 8.58
C VAL A 291 5.55 -14.06 9.59
N THR A 292 6.69 -13.38 9.43
CA THR A 292 7.07 -12.32 10.35
C THR A 292 6.24 -11.08 10.05
N ALA A 293 5.21 -10.85 10.86
CA ALA A 293 4.41 -9.63 10.82
C ALA A 293 5.12 -8.45 11.52
N ASP A 294 6.32 -8.64 12.08
CA ASP A 294 7.15 -7.57 12.65
C ASP A 294 7.82 -6.73 11.55
N VAL A 295 6.96 -6.00 10.83
CA VAL A 295 7.31 -5.15 9.69
C VAL A 295 7.93 -3.85 10.21
N VAL A 296 9.25 -3.82 10.24
CA VAL A 296 10.02 -2.59 10.47
C VAL A 296 10.59 -2.14 9.13
N PRO A 297 10.26 -0.94 8.64
CA PRO A 297 10.84 -0.39 7.42
C PRO A 297 12.14 0.36 7.72
N GLU A 298 13.06 0.38 6.75
CA GLU A 298 14.12 1.40 6.74
C GLU A 298 13.53 2.75 6.31
N LEU A 299 13.94 3.84 6.98
CA LEU A 299 13.34 5.17 6.83
C LEU A 299 14.08 6.09 5.85
N ASP A 300 15.01 5.58 5.03
CA ASP A 300 15.87 6.36 4.11
C ASP A 300 15.06 7.39 3.29
N LEU A 301 13.94 6.94 2.73
CA LEU A 301 13.13 7.72 1.80
C LEU A 301 12.02 8.53 2.49
N LEU A 302 11.85 8.43 3.82
CA LEU A 302 10.77 9.15 4.51
C LEU A 302 10.96 10.68 4.47
N PRO A 303 12.16 11.25 4.74
CA PRO A 303 12.37 12.68 4.59
C PRO A 303 12.06 13.17 3.17
N ALA A 304 12.60 12.49 2.14
CA ALA A 304 12.36 12.84 0.74
C ALA A 304 10.88 12.70 0.35
N THR A 305 10.14 11.76 0.95
CA THR A 305 8.68 11.65 0.80
C THR A 305 7.99 12.90 1.33
N PHE A 306 8.39 13.41 2.50
CA PHE A 306 7.81 14.62 3.09
C PHE A 306 8.24 15.90 2.39
N ASP A 307 9.46 15.97 1.84
CA ASP A 307 9.89 17.06 0.94
C ASP A 307 8.97 17.19 -0.29
N ARG A 308 8.29 16.10 -0.67
CA ARG A 308 7.29 16.04 -1.76
C ARG A 308 5.84 16.04 -1.25
N HIS A 309 5.60 16.50 -0.02
CA HIS A 309 4.27 16.55 0.62
C HIS A 309 3.56 15.19 0.69
N GLY A 310 4.32 14.10 0.65
CA GLY A 310 3.79 12.75 0.75
C GLY A 310 3.36 12.36 2.17
N VAL A 311 2.90 11.12 2.30
CA VAL A 311 2.37 10.60 3.58
C VAL A 311 3.16 9.40 4.10
N ALA A 312 3.24 9.28 5.43
CA ALA A 312 3.84 8.13 6.09
C ALA A 312 2.90 6.94 6.10
N GLN A 313 3.43 5.77 5.73
CA GLN A 313 2.70 4.51 5.79
C GLN A 313 3.34 3.58 6.81
N LEU A 314 2.55 2.69 7.40
CA LEU A 314 3.04 1.59 8.22
C LEU A 314 2.21 0.33 7.93
N GLU A 315 2.77 -0.85 8.16
CA GLU A 315 2.03 -2.12 8.11
C GLU A 315 2.07 -2.72 9.52
N THR A 316 0.91 -3.07 10.08
CA THR A 316 0.74 -3.63 11.43
C THR A 316 0.14 -5.04 11.41
N SER A 317 -0.16 -5.56 10.22
CA SER A 317 -0.58 -6.93 9.97
C SER A 317 -0.37 -7.27 8.50
N ARG A 318 -0.17 -8.57 8.21
CA ARG A 318 -0.08 -9.09 6.84
C ARG A 318 -1.18 -10.11 6.59
N GLY A 319 -1.70 -10.12 5.37
CA GLY A 319 -2.77 -11.02 4.97
C GLY A 319 -4.15 -10.54 5.44
N CYS A 320 -5.17 -11.35 5.15
CA CYS A 320 -6.57 -11.11 5.49
C CYS A 320 -7.18 -12.41 6.02
N THR A 321 -8.26 -12.27 6.77
CA THR A 321 -8.98 -13.37 7.40
C THR A 321 -9.99 -14.07 6.47
N SER A 322 -10.12 -13.60 5.22
CA SER A 322 -11.14 -14.07 4.28
C SER A 322 -10.61 -14.25 2.85
N TYR A 323 -11.42 -14.93 2.02
CA TYR A 323 -11.10 -15.29 0.64
C TYR A 323 -12.15 -14.76 -0.34
N CYS A 324 -12.32 -13.42 -0.39
CA CYS A 324 -13.20 -12.78 -1.36
C CYS A 324 -12.84 -13.24 -2.78
N SER A 325 -13.81 -13.70 -3.55
CA SER A 325 -13.59 -14.37 -4.84
C SER A 325 -12.89 -13.50 -5.88
N PHE A 326 -13.04 -12.17 -5.81
CA PHE A 326 -12.38 -11.19 -6.69
C PHE A 326 -10.96 -10.82 -6.26
N CYS A 327 -10.53 -11.19 -5.04
CA CYS A 327 -9.22 -10.86 -4.52
C CYS A 327 -8.25 -12.04 -4.74
N PRO A 328 -7.25 -11.93 -5.64
CA PRO A 328 -6.34 -13.03 -5.95
C PRO A 328 -5.26 -13.18 -4.85
N ARG A 329 -5.59 -13.90 -3.78
CA ARG A 329 -4.83 -13.92 -2.52
C ARG A 329 -3.82 -15.05 -2.34
N ASP A 330 -3.61 -15.91 -3.33
CA ASP A 330 -2.76 -17.11 -3.17
C ASP A 330 -1.34 -16.80 -2.63
N HIS A 331 -0.83 -15.60 -2.88
CA HIS A 331 0.48 -15.10 -2.43
C HIS A 331 0.51 -14.40 -1.06
N LYS A 332 -0.64 -13.97 -0.54
CA LYS A 332 -0.72 -13.11 0.66
C LYS A 332 -0.91 -13.89 1.96
N GLY A 333 -1.08 -15.21 1.86
CA GLY A 333 -1.20 -16.09 3.02
C GLY A 333 -2.44 -15.85 3.88
N SER A 334 -2.38 -16.34 5.12
CA SER A 334 -3.40 -16.12 6.16
C SER A 334 -3.04 -14.87 6.96
N TRP A 335 -4.04 -14.26 7.60
CA TRP A 335 -3.82 -13.09 8.45
C TRP A 335 -2.84 -13.35 9.60
N VAL A 336 -1.91 -12.42 9.82
CA VAL A 336 -0.99 -12.38 10.97
C VAL A 336 -0.83 -10.94 11.43
N GLY A 337 -1.07 -10.67 12.71
CA GLY A 337 -0.83 -9.36 13.32
C GLY A 337 0.65 -9.17 13.71
N ALA A 338 1.17 -7.96 13.50
CA ALA A 338 2.49 -7.56 13.96
C ALA A 338 2.56 -7.59 15.50
N GLY A 339 3.73 -7.94 16.03
CA GLY A 339 4.04 -7.74 17.43
C GLY A 339 4.17 -6.25 17.75
N THR A 340 3.77 -5.87 18.95
CA THR A 340 3.80 -4.47 19.41
C THR A 340 5.15 -4.06 20.00
N GLY A 341 6.03 -5.02 20.31
CA GLY A 341 7.25 -4.79 21.09
C GLY A 341 8.25 -3.81 20.47
N ARG A 342 8.39 -3.78 19.14
CA ARG A 342 9.30 -2.83 18.45
C ARG A 342 8.65 -1.52 18.04
N LEU A 343 7.31 -1.45 18.14
CA LEU A 343 6.57 -0.27 17.71
C LEU A 343 6.94 1.01 18.51
N PRO A 344 7.15 0.99 19.85
CA PRO A 344 7.58 2.17 20.58
C PRO A 344 8.84 2.83 20.02
N TRP A 345 9.86 2.03 19.70
CA TRP A 345 11.11 2.52 19.11
C TRP A 345 10.86 3.12 17.73
N LEU A 346 10.15 2.40 16.85
CA LEU A 346 9.85 2.86 15.49
C LEU A 346 9.05 4.17 15.50
N LEU A 347 8.08 4.31 16.40
CA LEU A 347 7.31 5.56 16.56
C LEU A 347 8.18 6.72 17.05
N GLY A 348 9.23 6.45 17.83
CA GLY A 348 10.26 7.42 18.20
C GLY A 348 11.05 7.92 16.98
N GLU A 349 11.57 7.00 16.16
CA GLU A 349 12.29 7.34 14.92
C GLU A 349 11.41 8.10 13.93
N LEU A 350 10.16 7.65 13.73
CA LEU A 350 9.17 8.37 12.93
C LEU A 350 8.94 9.77 13.48
N SER A 351 8.77 9.91 14.80
CA SER A 351 8.57 11.23 15.43
C SER A 351 9.75 12.18 15.17
N ALA A 352 10.99 11.68 15.25
CA ALA A 352 12.19 12.46 14.95
C ALA A 352 12.26 12.92 13.48
N VAL A 353 11.69 12.16 12.54
CA VAL A 353 11.50 12.65 11.17
C VAL A 353 10.42 13.72 11.15
N PHE A 354 9.22 13.44 11.67
CA PHE A 354 8.07 14.36 11.65
C PHE A 354 8.36 15.73 12.31
N GLU A 355 9.18 15.79 13.36
CA GLU A 355 9.57 17.05 14.01
C GLU A 355 10.23 18.05 13.06
N ARG A 356 10.86 17.57 11.99
CA ARG A 356 11.50 18.39 10.96
C ARG A 356 10.53 18.85 9.87
N TYR A 357 9.33 18.29 9.86
CA TYR A 357 8.28 18.52 8.88
C TYR A 357 6.98 18.95 9.59
N PRO A 358 6.97 20.07 10.34
CA PRO A 358 5.80 20.50 11.12
C PRO A 358 4.57 20.78 10.27
N GLN A 359 4.74 21.03 8.96
CA GLN A 359 3.67 21.19 7.99
C GLN A 359 2.97 19.89 7.57
N VAL A 360 3.58 18.72 7.85
CA VAL A 360 3.01 17.42 7.50
C VAL A 360 2.14 16.92 8.64
N SER A 361 0.88 16.58 8.34
CA SER A 361 -0.04 16.03 9.33
C SER A 361 0.52 14.74 9.94
N ARG A 362 0.58 14.66 11.29
CA ARG A 362 1.06 13.49 12.05
C ARG A 362 0.08 12.32 12.00
N THR A 363 -0.16 11.81 10.79
CA THR A 363 -1.08 10.70 10.51
C THR A 363 -0.32 9.55 9.88
N LEU A 364 -0.44 8.36 10.47
CA LEU A 364 0.08 7.13 9.91
C LEU A 364 -1.03 6.39 9.14
N TYR A 365 -0.77 6.09 7.87
CA TYR A 365 -1.66 5.30 7.03
C TYR A 365 -1.28 3.82 7.18
N LEU A 366 -2.03 3.09 7.99
CA LEU A 366 -1.82 1.67 8.17
C LEU A 366 -2.35 0.94 6.92
N VAL A 367 -1.46 0.30 6.16
CA VAL A 367 -1.78 -0.35 4.87
C VAL A 367 -2.19 -1.80 5.02
N ASP A 368 -2.67 -2.16 6.21
CA ASP A 368 -3.16 -3.49 6.54
C ASP A 368 -4.28 -3.90 5.58
N GLU A 369 -4.21 -5.11 5.04
CA GLU A 369 -5.35 -5.66 4.30
C GLU A 369 -6.56 -5.89 5.23
N GLU A 370 -6.30 -6.16 6.51
CA GLU A 370 -7.29 -6.30 7.57
C GLU A 370 -6.63 -5.95 8.92
N PHE A 371 -7.02 -4.84 9.53
CA PHE A 371 -6.41 -4.34 10.77
C PHE A 371 -6.59 -5.25 12.00
N LEU A 372 -7.78 -5.86 12.16
CA LEU A 372 -8.16 -6.51 13.42
C LEU A 372 -7.73 -7.98 13.49
N GLY A 373 -7.98 -8.75 12.43
CA GLY A 373 -7.84 -10.20 12.47
C GLY A 373 -9.01 -10.90 13.17
N ARG A 374 -8.88 -12.22 13.39
CA ARG A 374 -9.91 -13.07 14.04
C ARG A 374 -9.38 -13.86 15.26
N ALA A 375 -8.15 -13.57 15.69
CA ALA A 375 -7.56 -14.23 16.85
C ALA A 375 -8.29 -13.81 18.15
N PRO A 376 -8.29 -14.65 19.22
CA PRO A 376 -8.94 -14.31 20.49
C PRO A 376 -8.47 -12.99 21.11
N ASP A 377 -7.23 -12.59 20.83
CA ASP A 377 -6.60 -11.34 21.29
C ASP A 377 -6.72 -10.18 20.28
N ALA A 378 -7.53 -10.32 19.21
CA ALA A 378 -7.67 -9.29 18.17
C ALA A 378 -8.09 -7.93 18.74
N THR A 379 -9.08 -7.91 19.63
CA THR A 379 -9.56 -6.68 20.30
C THR A 379 -8.45 -6.06 21.15
N SER A 380 -7.82 -6.84 22.04
CA SER A 380 -6.78 -6.32 22.96
C SER A 380 -5.57 -5.80 22.20
N ARG A 381 -5.08 -6.53 21.18
CA ARG A 381 -3.99 -6.10 20.31
C ARG A 381 -4.30 -4.79 19.60
N ALA A 382 -5.51 -4.66 19.04
CA ALA A 382 -5.92 -3.44 18.34
C ALA A 382 -5.96 -2.21 19.28
N LEU A 383 -6.45 -2.41 20.51
CA LEU A 383 -6.48 -1.35 21.52
C LEU A 383 -5.07 -0.98 22.01
N GLU A 384 -4.16 -1.97 22.12
CA GLU A 384 -2.76 -1.74 22.45
C GLU A 384 -2.06 -0.92 21.37
N LEU A 385 -2.19 -1.32 20.10
CA LEU A 385 -1.66 -0.60 18.94
C LEU A 385 -2.17 0.84 18.90
N ALA A 386 -3.48 1.04 18.99
CA ALA A 386 -4.08 2.37 19.01
C ALA A 386 -3.55 3.21 20.18
N SER A 387 -3.33 2.59 21.35
CA SER A 387 -2.76 3.28 22.51
C SER A 387 -1.30 3.68 22.30
N LEU A 388 -0.49 2.84 21.66
CA LEU A 388 0.90 3.15 21.31
C LEU A 388 0.99 4.32 20.32
N LEU A 389 0.19 4.26 19.25
CA LEU A 389 0.07 5.32 18.25
C LEU A 389 -0.36 6.65 18.88
N HIS A 390 -1.40 6.60 19.70
CA HIS A 390 -1.94 7.78 20.37
C HIS A 390 -0.93 8.40 21.34
N ARG A 391 -0.24 7.59 22.17
CA ARG A 391 0.80 8.08 23.09
C ARG A 391 1.99 8.72 22.36
N ALA A 392 2.30 8.28 21.14
CA ALA A 392 3.31 8.89 20.27
C ALA A 392 2.79 10.13 19.50
N GLY A 393 1.55 10.55 19.75
CA GLY A 393 0.95 11.73 19.13
C GLY A 393 0.60 11.54 17.66
N PHE A 394 0.30 10.31 17.23
CA PHE A 394 -0.14 10.02 15.86
C PHE A 394 -1.65 9.80 15.79
N GLY A 395 -2.29 10.44 14.80
CA GLY A 395 -3.54 9.96 14.25
C GLY A 395 -3.28 8.79 13.31
N TRP A 396 -4.28 7.97 13.02
CA TRP A 396 -4.09 6.82 12.15
C TRP A 396 -5.34 6.46 11.34
N GLU A 397 -5.12 5.84 10.19
CA GLU A 397 -6.16 5.30 9.33
C GLU A 397 -5.84 3.85 8.99
N SER A 398 -6.85 3.01 8.78
CA SER A 398 -6.66 1.64 8.30
C SER A 398 -7.88 1.12 7.52
N SER A 399 -7.87 -0.17 7.19
CA SER A 399 -9.00 -0.91 6.61
C SER A 399 -9.39 -2.13 7.43
N CYS A 400 -10.67 -2.46 7.39
CA CYS A 400 -11.24 -3.57 8.14
C CYS A 400 -12.49 -4.12 7.42
N ARG A 401 -12.83 -5.38 7.68
CA ARG A 401 -14.09 -5.98 7.24
C ARG A 401 -15.24 -5.61 8.17
N VAL A 402 -16.43 -5.54 7.57
CA VAL A 402 -17.70 -5.28 8.25
C VAL A 402 -18.06 -6.35 9.29
N ASP A 403 -17.56 -7.58 9.12
CA ASP A 403 -17.79 -8.69 10.05
C ASP A 403 -17.09 -8.48 11.40
N GLN A 404 -16.18 -7.50 11.51
CA GLN A 404 -15.59 -7.07 12.77
C GLN A 404 -16.45 -6.05 13.54
N VAL A 405 -17.65 -5.76 13.03
CA VAL A 405 -18.62 -4.85 13.66
C VAL A 405 -19.86 -5.63 14.06
N VAL A 406 -20.44 -6.36 13.10
CA VAL A 406 -21.63 -7.17 13.29
C VAL A 406 -21.36 -8.53 12.69
N ASP A 407 -21.51 -9.57 13.50
CA ASP A 407 -21.49 -10.97 13.07
C ASP A 407 -22.77 -11.64 13.63
N PRO A 408 -23.66 -12.17 12.78
CA PRO A 408 -24.91 -12.78 13.23
C PRO A 408 -24.72 -14.02 14.10
N ASP A 409 -23.57 -14.70 14.00
CA ASP A 409 -23.27 -15.91 14.78
C ASP A 409 -22.73 -15.59 16.19
N GLN A 410 -22.50 -14.30 16.48
CA GLN A 410 -21.94 -13.84 17.75
C GLN A 410 -23.02 -13.37 18.73
N SER A 411 -22.70 -13.49 20.03
CA SER A 411 -23.59 -13.06 21.10
C SER A 411 -23.77 -11.54 21.15
N HIS A 412 -24.84 -11.08 21.80
CA HIS A 412 -25.02 -9.65 22.08
C HIS A 412 -23.82 -9.05 22.82
N GLY A 413 -23.25 -9.79 23.79
CA GLY A 413 -22.07 -9.34 24.53
C GLY A 413 -20.86 -9.09 23.62
N TRP A 414 -20.65 -9.92 22.60
CA TRP A 414 -19.61 -9.70 21.60
C TRP A 414 -19.84 -8.41 20.80
N HIS A 415 -21.08 -8.12 20.38
CA HIS A 415 -21.38 -6.85 19.68
C HIS A 415 -21.14 -5.64 20.58
N VAL A 416 -21.43 -5.75 21.88
CA VAL A 416 -21.15 -4.68 22.87
C VAL A 416 -19.64 -4.47 23.01
N GLU A 417 -18.86 -5.54 23.18
CA GLU A 417 -17.39 -5.47 23.24
C GLU A 417 -16.81 -4.83 21.97
N ARG A 418 -17.31 -5.20 20.79
CA ARG A 418 -16.90 -4.57 19.52
C ARG A 418 -17.25 -3.09 19.47
N ALA A 419 -18.44 -2.71 19.93
CA ALA A 419 -18.84 -1.31 19.96
C ALA A 419 -17.97 -0.47 20.93
N GLU A 420 -17.62 -1.04 22.09
CA GLU A 420 -16.66 -0.44 23.04
C GLU A 420 -15.28 -0.28 22.41
N MET A 421 -14.77 -1.33 21.74
CA MET A 421 -13.51 -1.30 21.01
C MET A 421 -13.52 -0.16 19.97
N TRP A 422 -14.52 -0.09 19.09
CA TRP A 422 -14.60 0.95 18.05
C TRP A 422 -14.61 2.36 18.65
N ARG A 423 -15.38 2.61 19.71
CA ARG A 423 -15.40 3.90 20.41
C ARG A 423 -14.04 4.23 21.01
N ALA A 424 -13.35 3.24 21.58
CA ALA A 424 -12.02 3.41 22.13
C ALA A 424 -10.94 3.65 21.05
N LEU A 425 -11.07 3.06 19.85
CA LEU A 425 -10.19 3.34 18.72
C LEU A 425 -10.32 4.80 18.26
N VAL A 426 -11.55 5.34 18.21
CA VAL A 426 -11.82 6.76 17.93
C VAL A 426 -11.16 7.66 18.97
N ALA A 427 -11.34 7.35 20.27
CA ALA A 427 -10.71 8.10 21.36
C ALA A 427 -9.17 8.06 21.30
N ARG A 428 -8.59 7.06 20.63
CA ARG A 428 -7.15 6.85 20.45
C ARG A 428 -6.66 7.23 19.05
N GLY A 429 -7.32 8.20 18.41
CA GLY A 429 -6.80 8.85 17.20
C GLY A 429 -7.14 8.15 15.89
N LEU A 430 -8.10 7.23 15.84
CA LEU A 430 -8.62 6.71 14.57
C LEU A 430 -9.27 7.85 13.77
N ARG A 431 -8.60 8.29 12.71
CA ARG A 431 -9.03 9.38 11.83
C ARG A 431 -9.99 8.94 10.74
N ARG A 432 -9.87 7.67 10.32
CA ARG A 432 -10.69 7.05 9.28
C ARG A 432 -10.50 5.53 9.23
N MET A 433 -11.58 4.79 9.09
CA MET A 433 -11.56 3.35 8.80
C MET A 433 -12.27 3.08 7.47
N LEU A 434 -11.60 2.35 6.57
CA LEU A 434 -12.23 1.87 5.34
C LEU A 434 -12.85 0.49 5.57
N PHE A 435 -14.11 0.34 5.17
CA PHE A 435 -14.85 -0.92 5.27
C PHE A 435 -15.24 -1.48 3.91
N GLY A 436 -14.90 -2.75 3.70
CA GLY A 436 -15.25 -3.50 2.50
C GLY A 436 -16.68 -4.00 2.50
N VAL A 437 -17.65 -3.13 2.18
CA VAL A 437 -19.08 -3.48 2.02
C VAL A 437 -19.29 -4.25 0.71
N GLU A 438 -18.73 -3.73 -0.39
CA GLU A 438 -18.75 -4.26 -1.76
C GLU A 438 -20.13 -4.39 -2.42
N SER A 439 -21.16 -4.81 -1.71
CA SER A 439 -22.55 -4.83 -2.17
C SER A 439 -23.55 -4.81 -1.01
N GLY A 440 -24.77 -4.40 -1.28
CA GLY A 440 -25.92 -4.53 -0.37
C GLY A 440 -26.94 -5.57 -0.82
N VAL A 441 -26.60 -6.35 -1.84
CA VAL A 441 -27.45 -7.35 -2.48
C VAL A 441 -26.86 -8.74 -2.22
N ASP A 442 -27.62 -9.61 -1.55
CA ASP A 442 -27.13 -10.91 -1.06
C ASP A 442 -26.61 -11.81 -2.18
N SER A 443 -27.30 -11.92 -3.31
CA SER A 443 -26.85 -12.73 -4.45
C SER A 443 -25.49 -12.28 -5.01
N ILE A 444 -25.19 -10.98 -4.96
CA ILE A 444 -23.88 -10.44 -5.35
C ILE A 444 -22.84 -10.74 -4.25
N LEU A 445 -23.19 -10.59 -2.97
CA LEU A 445 -22.28 -10.88 -1.86
C LEU A 445 -21.86 -12.36 -1.83
N ASP A 446 -22.80 -13.27 -2.09
CA ASP A 446 -22.56 -14.70 -2.28
C ASP A 446 -21.65 -14.96 -3.47
N ARG A 447 -21.92 -14.29 -4.59
CA ARG A 447 -21.07 -14.38 -5.79
C ARG A 447 -19.66 -13.87 -5.50
N PHE A 448 -19.53 -12.83 -4.70
CA PHE A 448 -18.25 -12.27 -4.29
C PHE A 448 -17.56 -13.09 -3.20
N ALA A 449 -18.21 -14.10 -2.63
CA ALA A 449 -17.74 -14.87 -1.48
C ALA A 449 -17.29 -13.93 -0.34
N LYS A 450 -18.15 -12.95 -0.05
CA LYS A 450 -17.85 -11.94 0.98
C LYS A 450 -18.05 -12.46 2.40
N ASP A 451 -18.78 -13.55 2.57
CA ASP A 451 -19.19 -14.11 3.86
C ASP A 451 -19.93 -13.07 4.72
N THR A 452 -20.78 -12.26 4.07
CA THR A 452 -21.59 -11.21 4.69
C THR A 452 -22.92 -11.05 3.99
N THR A 453 -23.95 -10.53 4.67
CA THR A 453 -25.26 -10.21 4.06
C THR A 453 -25.51 -8.70 3.96
N GLY A 454 -26.49 -8.30 3.14
CA GLY A 454 -26.93 -6.91 3.00
C GLY A 454 -27.46 -6.35 4.33
N GLU A 455 -28.16 -7.16 5.12
CA GLU A 455 -28.62 -6.78 6.47
C GLU A 455 -27.45 -6.61 7.44
N GLN A 456 -26.45 -7.48 7.39
CA GLN A 456 -25.23 -7.33 8.20
C GLN A 456 -24.48 -6.04 7.84
N ASN A 457 -24.34 -5.75 6.54
CA ASN A 457 -23.75 -4.50 6.05
C ASN A 457 -24.52 -3.27 6.55
N LEU A 458 -25.84 -3.29 6.46
CA LEU A 458 -26.71 -2.25 6.99
C LEU A 458 -26.48 -2.01 8.49
N LEU A 459 -26.51 -3.07 9.29
CA LEU A 459 -26.34 -2.98 10.73
C LEU A 459 -24.95 -2.50 11.11
N ALA A 460 -23.91 -2.93 10.40
CA ALA A 460 -22.55 -2.47 10.60
C ALA A 460 -22.41 -0.96 10.30
N VAL A 461 -22.95 -0.50 9.18
CA VAL A 461 -22.92 0.94 8.81
C VAL A 461 -23.63 1.79 9.85
N ARG A 462 -24.83 1.37 10.30
CA ARG A 462 -25.57 2.08 11.35
C ARG A 462 -24.80 2.12 12.67
N THR A 463 -24.25 0.98 13.10
CA THR A 463 -23.47 0.86 14.34
C THR A 463 -22.27 1.80 14.31
N LEU A 464 -21.45 1.74 13.26
CA LEU A 464 -20.27 2.59 13.12
C LEU A 464 -20.63 4.09 13.11
N SER A 465 -21.70 4.45 12.41
CA SER A 465 -22.15 5.85 12.30
C SER A 465 -22.65 6.38 13.65
N ALA A 466 -23.49 5.61 14.35
CA ALA A 466 -23.99 5.96 15.68
C ALA A 466 -22.87 5.99 16.73
N LEU A 467 -21.82 5.19 16.59
CA LEU A 467 -20.62 5.26 17.44
C LEU A 467 -19.69 6.44 17.11
N GLY A 468 -19.96 7.18 16.03
CA GLY A 468 -19.12 8.29 15.58
C GLY A 468 -17.80 7.86 14.94
N VAL A 469 -17.71 6.61 14.46
CA VAL A 469 -16.51 6.12 13.75
C VAL A 469 -16.41 6.83 12.40
N PRO A 470 -15.29 7.50 12.08
CA PRO A 470 -15.12 8.10 10.76
C PRO A 470 -14.94 7.02 9.68
N THR A 471 -15.96 6.75 8.89
CA THR A 471 -15.98 5.65 7.92
C THR A 471 -15.73 6.09 6.48
N ARG A 472 -15.21 5.17 5.66
CA ARG A 472 -15.42 5.13 4.21
C ARG A 472 -15.78 3.70 3.80
N PHE A 473 -16.56 3.56 2.74
CA PHE A 473 -16.97 2.26 2.24
C PHE A 473 -16.45 2.03 0.82
N THR A 474 -16.16 0.78 0.46
CA THR A 474 -16.00 0.34 -0.93
C THR A 474 -17.26 -0.36 -1.40
N TYR A 475 -17.58 -0.21 -2.68
CA TYR A 475 -18.78 -0.76 -3.30
C TYR A 475 -18.51 -1.02 -4.78
N ILE A 476 -18.86 -2.20 -5.28
CA ILE A 476 -18.72 -2.57 -6.69
C ILE A 476 -20.10 -2.48 -7.33
N THR A 477 -20.27 -1.54 -8.27
CA THR A 477 -21.59 -1.22 -8.84
C THR A 477 -21.94 -2.16 -9.99
N PHE A 478 -20.97 -2.43 -10.88
CA PHE A 478 -21.19 -3.28 -12.04
C PHE A 478 -20.42 -4.60 -11.90
N ASP A 479 -21.16 -5.70 -11.95
CA ASP A 479 -20.67 -7.08 -11.88
C ASP A 479 -20.97 -7.75 -13.24
N PRO A 480 -19.95 -8.26 -13.98
CA PRO A 480 -20.12 -8.94 -15.27
C PRO A 480 -21.18 -10.05 -15.31
N LEU A 481 -21.50 -10.67 -14.17
CA LEU A 481 -22.44 -11.77 -14.04
C LEU A 481 -23.78 -11.33 -13.40
N MET A 482 -23.97 -10.03 -13.18
CA MET A 482 -25.20 -9.50 -12.57
C MET A 482 -26.36 -9.39 -13.56
N THR A 483 -27.56 -9.40 -12.99
CA THR A 483 -28.82 -9.11 -13.68
C THR A 483 -29.22 -7.65 -13.52
N LEU A 484 -30.18 -7.19 -14.33
CA LEU A 484 -30.74 -5.84 -14.20
C LEU A 484 -31.46 -5.63 -12.87
N ASP A 485 -32.10 -6.65 -12.31
CA ASP A 485 -32.77 -6.56 -11.01
C ASP A 485 -31.76 -6.41 -9.86
N GLU A 486 -30.63 -7.13 -9.94
CA GLU A 486 -29.51 -6.92 -9.03
C GLU A 486 -28.96 -5.48 -9.13
N LEU A 487 -28.83 -4.92 -10.34
CA LEU A 487 -28.38 -3.53 -10.53
C LEU A 487 -29.37 -2.51 -9.94
N LYS A 488 -30.68 -2.73 -10.11
CA LYS A 488 -31.73 -1.92 -9.48
C LYS A 488 -31.68 -2.01 -7.96
N ALA A 489 -31.50 -3.20 -7.41
CA ALA A 489 -31.34 -3.41 -5.97
C ALA A 489 -30.07 -2.75 -5.42
N THR A 490 -28.96 -2.80 -6.17
CA THR A 490 -27.73 -2.07 -5.86
C THR A 490 -27.96 -0.57 -5.80
N HIS A 491 -28.61 0.03 -6.81
CA HIS A 491 -28.93 1.46 -6.82
C HIS A 491 -29.84 1.83 -5.64
N ALA A 492 -30.89 1.03 -5.38
CA ALA A 492 -31.78 1.25 -4.24
C ALA A 492 -31.05 1.20 -2.89
N PHE A 493 -30.14 0.24 -2.70
CA PHE A 493 -29.34 0.15 -1.48
C PHE A 493 -28.41 1.35 -1.33
N GLN A 494 -27.75 1.78 -2.40
CA GLN A 494 -26.87 2.96 -2.41
C GLN A 494 -27.63 4.25 -2.04
N GLY A 495 -28.90 4.36 -2.43
CA GLY A 495 -29.76 5.51 -2.15
C GLY A 495 -30.38 5.57 -0.75
N ARG A 496 -30.20 4.53 0.08
CA ARG A 496 -30.81 4.47 1.42
C ARG A 496 -30.32 5.61 2.32
N THR A 497 -31.25 6.30 2.97
CA THR A 497 -30.97 7.41 3.91
C THR A 497 -31.03 7.01 5.38
N ASP A 498 -31.35 5.73 5.65
CA ASP A 498 -31.49 5.15 6.99
C ASP A 498 -30.25 4.36 7.44
N LEU A 499 -29.15 4.44 6.68
CA LEU A 499 -27.89 3.77 6.98
C LEU A 499 -26.92 4.68 7.76
N LEU A 500 -26.74 5.91 7.29
CA LEU A 500 -25.83 6.88 7.89
C LEU A 500 -26.54 7.63 9.03
N LEU A 501 -26.22 7.23 10.26
CA LEU A 501 -26.79 7.81 11.48
C LEU A 501 -25.91 8.94 12.05
N ALA A 502 -26.53 9.91 12.70
CA ALA A 502 -25.83 10.91 13.47
C ALA A 502 -25.15 10.24 14.69
N PRO A 503 -23.93 10.66 15.07
CA PRO A 503 -23.26 10.13 16.26
C PRO A 503 -24.12 10.26 17.52
N GLN A 504 -24.10 9.23 18.37
CA GLN A 504 -24.87 9.11 19.61
C GLN A 504 -23.89 9.02 20.81
N PRO A 505 -23.16 10.10 21.13
CA PRO A 505 -22.12 10.07 22.17
C PRO A 505 -22.68 9.82 23.57
N ASP A 506 -23.93 10.21 23.81
CA ASP A 506 -24.59 10.11 25.11
C ASP A 506 -25.12 8.70 25.41
N LEU A 507 -25.21 7.83 24.39
CA LEU A 507 -25.63 6.44 24.56
C LEU A 507 -24.46 5.53 24.86
N SER A 508 -24.66 4.58 25.78
CA SER A 508 -23.70 3.49 25.98
C SER A 508 -23.56 2.63 24.71
N PRO A 509 -22.42 1.93 24.52
CA PRO A 509 -22.26 1.03 23.39
C PRO A 509 -23.35 -0.06 23.31
N ALA A 510 -23.82 -0.55 24.47
CA ALA A 510 -24.92 -1.50 24.54
C ALA A 510 -26.26 -0.94 24.07
N GLU A 511 -26.57 0.32 24.41
CA GLU A 511 -27.77 1.01 23.91
C GLU A 511 -27.69 1.25 22.41
N VAL A 512 -26.53 1.62 21.88
CA VAL A 512 -26.32 1.76 20.43
C VAL A 512 -26.56 0.42 19.72
N VAL A 513 -25.92 -0.66 20.18
CA VAL A 513 -26.05 -2.01 19.59
C VAL A 513 -27.50 -2.49 19.58
N ARG A 514 -28.29 -2.16 20.62
CA ARG A 514 -29.72 -2.45 20.66
C ARG A 514 -30.50 -1.54 19.72
N GLY A 515 -30.23 -0.23 19.76
CA GLY A 515 -30.97 0.80 19.04
C GLY A 515 -30.88 0.65 17.52
N VAL A 516 -29.70 0.38 16.95
CA VAL A 516 -29.50 0.30 15.49
C VAL A 516 -30.30 -0.82 14.80
N ARG A 517 -30.82 -1.77 15.59
CA ARG A 517 -31.71 -2.85 15.15
C ARG A 517 -33.20 -2.45 15.16
N ASP A 518 -33.58 -1.36 15.83
CA ASP A 518 -34.94 -0.78 15.79
C ASP A 518 -35.03 0.25 14.65
N ALA A 519 -35.98 0.04 13.73
CA ALA A 519 -36.20 0.93 12.59
C ALA A 519 -36.59 2.37 13.01
N ARG A 520 -37.30 2.54 14.14
CA ARG A 520 -37.69 3.87 14.64
C ARG A 520 -36.47 4.64 15.14
N PHE A 521 -35.55 3.95 15.81
CA PHE A 521 -34.29 4.55 16.24
C PHE A 521 -33.47 4.97 15.01
N ALA A 522 -33.32 4.08 14.01
CA ALA A 522 -32.57 4.40 12.80
C ALA A 522 -33.18 5.57 12.02
N ALA A 523 -34.51 5.67 11.95
CA ALA A 523 -35.19 6.80 11.33
C ALA A 523 -34.98 8.11 12.10
N ALA A 524 -35.06 8.08 13.44
CA ALA A 524 -34.88 9.25 14.27
C ALA A 524 -33.41 9.74 14.32
N ALA A 525 -32.45 8.82 14.32
CA ALA A 525 -31.03 9.11 14.30
C ALA A 525 -30.46 9.32 12.89
N GLY A 526 -31.26 9.17 11.84
CA GLY A 526 -30.81 9.29 10.45
C GLY A 526 -30.30 10.69 10.12
N THR A 527 -29.20 10.78 9.38
CA THR A 527 -28.66 12.08 8.93
C THR A 527 -29.42 12.68 7.74
N GLY A 528 -30.35 11.93 7.14
CA GLY A 528 -31.00 12.26 5.87
C GLY A 528 -30.07 12.12 4.65
N GLN A 529 -28.78 11.87 4.86
CA GLN A 529 -27.81 11.66 3.79
C GLN A 529 -27.92 10.23 3.24
N PRO A 530 -27.91 10.06 1.92
CA PRO A 530 -27.93 8.73 1.31
C PRO A 530 -26.58 8.01 1.49
N PHE A 531 -26.63 6.69 1.59
CA PHE A 531 -25.46 5.85 1.86
C PHE A 531 -24.32 6.03 0.86
N TYR A 532 -24.63 6.31 -0.41
CA TYR A 532 -23.61 6.54 -1.44
C TYR A 532 -22.65 7.69 -1.10
N GLN A 533 -23.03 8.64 -0.24
CA GLN A 533 -22.13 9.69 0.24
C GLN A 533 -20.96 9.12 1.08
N GLY A 534 -21.13 7.94 1.67
CA GLY A 534 -20.08 7.18 2.35
C GLY A 534 -19.20 6.32 1.43
N ILE A 535 -19.60 6.08 0.18
CA ILE A 535 -18.88 5.22 -0.78
C ILE A 535 -17.67 5.98 -1.35
N SER A 536 -16.54 5.28 -1.49
CA SER A 536 -15.27 5.88 -1.91
C SER A 536 -15.27 6.28 -3.39
N TYR A 537 -15.76 5.41 -4.27
CA TYR A 537 -15.95 5.66 -5.69
C TYR A 537 -17.26 5.02 -6.14
N LEU A 538 -18.08 5.79 -6.84
CA LEU A 538 -19.34 5.34 -7.43
C LEU A 538 -19.11 4.82 -8.85
N LEU A 539 -20.05 4.04 -9.37
CA LEU A 539 -20.07 3.54 -10.75
C LEU A 539 -18.90 2.61 -11.13
N VAL A 540 -18.11 2.16 -10.16
CA VAL A 540 -16.97 1.27 -10.42
C VAL A 540 -17.43 -0.12 -10.83
N SER A 541 -16.68 -0.73 -11.74
CA SER A 541 -16.91 -2.07 -12.26
C SER A 541 -15.97 -3.09 -11.61
N MET A 542 -16.42 -4.34 -11.52
CA MET A 542 -15.60 -5.47 -11.09
C MET A 542 -14.45 -5.70 -12.08
N GLU A 543 -13.21 -5.67 -11.57
CA GLU A 543 -12.03 -6.03 -12.35
C GLU A 543 -11.75 -7.53 -12.24
N CYS A 544 -11.69 -8.23 -13.37
CA CYS A 544 -11.40 -9.66 -13.42
C CYS A 544 -9.89 -9.92 -13.31
N LEU A 545 -9.33 -9.78 -12.10
CA LEU A 545 -7.90 -9.98 -11.84
C LEU A 545 -7.44 -11.41 -12.14
N ILE A 546 -6.25 -11.57 -12.71
CA ILE A 546 -5.68 -12.88 -13.05
C ILE A 546 -5.47 -13.70 -11.77
N GLY A 547 -5.96 -14.94 -11.79
CA GLY A 547 -5.90 -15.87 -10.65
C GLY A 547 -7.03 -15.73 -9.63
N ALA A 548 -7.90 -14.73 -9.74
CA ALA A 548 -9.07 -14.61 -8.87
C ALA A 548 -10.11 -15.71 -9.16
N ALA A 549 -10.84 -16.14 -8.13
CA ALA A 549 -11.92 -17.13 -8.27
C ALA A 549 -13.11 -16.60 -9.09
N TYR A 550 -13.41 -15.31 -8.92
CA TYR A 550 -14.45 -14.62 -9.69
C TYR A 550 -14.11 -14.64 -11.19
N THR A 551 -12.86 -14.34 -11.55
CA THR A 551 -12.36 -14.40 -12.94
C THR A 551 -12.54 -15.78 -13.56
N ARG A 552 -12.32 -16.87 -12.80
CA ARG A 552 -12.58 -18.24 -13.28
C ARG A 552 -14.04 -18.47 -13.61
N ARG A 553 -14.97 -17.89 -12.84
CA ARG A 553 -16.41 -17.96 -13.15
C ARG A 553 -16.76 -17.22 -14.44
N VAL A 554 -16.18 -16.04 -14.66
CA VAL A 554 -16.33 -15.28 -15.91
C VAL A 554 -15.77 -16.05 -17.12
N GLN A 555 -14.62 -16.72 -16.95
CA GLN A 555 -14.05 -17.60 -17.98
C GLN A 555 -14.95 -18.80 -18.28
N GLN A 556 -15.47 -19.47 -17.25
CA GLN A 556 -16.41 -20.60 -17.39
C GLN A 556 -17.71 -20.19 -18.09
N ALA A 557 -18.15 -18.95 -17.89
CA ALA A 557 -19.29 -18.38 -18.58
C ALA A 557 -19.00 -17.97 -20.04
N GLY A 558 -17.77 -18.13 -20.53
CA GLY A 558 -17.36 -17.73 -21.89
C GLY A 558 -17.31 -16.21 -22.09
N LEU A 559 -17.26 -15.43 -21.01
CA LEU A 559 -17.34 -13.97 -21.03
C LEU A 559 -15.97 -13.29 -20.97
N ALA A 560 -14.91 -14.02 -20.63
CA ALA A 560 -13.55 -13.49 -20.59
C ALA A 560 -13.02 -13.14 -21.99
N GLY A 561 -12.23 -12.08 -22.06
CA GLY A 561 -11.56 -11.57 -23.26
C GLY A 561 -10.04 -11.62 -23.14
N ALA A 562 -9.37 -10.65 -23.75
CA ALA A 562 -7.92 -10.54 -23.75
C ALA A 562 -7.35 -10.27 -22.34
N VAL A 563 -6.08 -10.64 -22.15
CA VAL A 563 -5.31 -10.25 -20.97
C VAL A 563 -4.92 -8.79 -21.12
N THR A 564 -5.08 -8.02 -20.05
CA THR A 564 -4.63 -6.63 -19.94
C THR A 564 -3.53 -6.57 -18.89
N PRO A 565 -2.25 -6.61 -19.29
CA PRO A 565 -1.14 -6.75 -18.36
C PRO A 565 -0.99 -5.58 -17.39
N SER A 566 -1.24 -4.34 -17.81
CA SER A 566 -1.14 -3.13 -16.95
C SER A 566 -1.83 -3.28 -15.60
N MET A 567 -3.03 -3.86 -15.59
CA MET A 567 -3.85 -4.06 -14.40
C MET A 567 -3.82 -5.52 -13.91
N GLY A 568 -3.01 -6.39 -14.52
CA GLY A 568 -2.95 -7.82 -14.18
C GLY A 568 -4.33 -8.47 -14.23
N ARG A 569 -5.15 -8.11 -15.23
CA ARG A 569 -6.56 -8.52 -15.35
C ARG A 569 -6.84 -9.16 -16.70
N VAL A 570 -8.03 -9.73 -16.84
CA VAL A 570 -8.63 -10.08 -18.13
C VAL A 570 -9.82 -9.17 -18.40
N GLU A 571 -10.02 -8.79 -19.65
CA GLU A 571 -11.24 -8.10 -20.05
C GLU A 571 -12.45 -9.03 -19.87
N ALA A 572 -13.60 -8.45 -19.53
CA ALA A 572 -14.83 -9.21 -19.25
C ALA A 572 -16.02 -8.58 -19.96
N ARG A 573 -16.75 -9.41 -20.72
CA ARG A 573 -18.07 -9.08 -21.23
C ARG A 573 -19.11 -9.31 -20.14
N TYR A 574 -20.24 -8.61 -20.24
CA TYR A 574 -21.37 -8.76 -19.33
C TYR A 574 -22.34 -9.82 -19.86
N ALA A 575 -22.87 -10.64 -18.96
CA ALA A 575 -23.92 -11.60 -19.26
C ALA A 575 -25.18 -10.89 -19.80
N ASP A 576 -25.53 -9.75 -19.20
CA ASP A 576 -26.47 -8.80 -19.76
C ASP A 576 -25.71 -7.73 -20.56
N TRP A 577 -25.81 -7.80 -21.89
CA TRP A 577 -25.09 -6.87 -22.79
C TRP A 577 -25.48 -5.41 -22.55
N ARG A 578 -26.70 -5.12 -22.08
CA ARG A 578 -27.18 -3.76 -21.80
C ARG A 578 -26.41 -3.17 -20.62
N ILE A 579 -26.14 -3.99 -19.60
CA ILE A 579 -25.29 -3.63 -18.47
C ILE A 579 -23.86 -3.40 -18.95
N GLY A 580 -23.37 -4.18 -19.92
CA GLY A 580 -22.06 -3.96 -20.53
C GLY A 580 -21.91 -2.58 -21.17
N VAL A 581 -22.92 -2.12 -21.93
CA VAL A 581 -22.92 -0.75 -22.49
C VAL A 581 -22.94 0.29 -21.38
N ALA A 582 -23.81 0.13 -20.38
CA ALA A 582 -23.90 1.05 -19.23
C ALA A 582 -22.59 1.11 -18.42
N ALA A 583 -21.98 -0.02 -18.11
CA ALA A 583 -20.72 -0.13 -17.38
C ALA A 583 -19.57 0.53 -18.14
N SER A 584 -19.53 0.37 -19.47
CA SER A 584 -18.53 1.01 -20.33
C SER A 584 -18.62 2.54 -20.26
N TRP A 585 -19.84 3.08 -20.31
CA TRP A 585 -20.07 4.53 -20.17
C TRP A 585 -19.85 5.04 -18.75
N ALA A 586 -20.22 4.25 -17.74
CA ALA A 586 -19.90 4.51 -16.35
C ALA A 586 -18.38 4.57 -16.10
N GLN A 587 -17.59 3.69 -16.72
CA GLN A 587 -16.13 3.74 -16.62
C GLN A 587 -15.57 5.03 -17.23
N ARG A 588 -16.07 5.44 -18.41
CA ARG A 588 -15.69 6.75 -19.01
C ARG A 588 -16.07 7.92 -18.12
N TRP A 589 -17.21 7.83 -17.42
CA TRP A 589 -17.59 8.80 -16.40
C TRP A 589 -16.59 8.86 -15.26
N VAL A 590 -16.23 7.72 -14.67
CA VAL A 590 -15.23 7.63 -13.61
C VAL A 590 -13.90 8.23 -14.08
N ASP A 591 -13.40 7.79 -15.23
CA ASP A 591 -12.11 8.19 -15.80
C ASP A 591 -12.02 9.69 -16.04
N ARG A 592 -13.08 10.29 -16.60
CA ARG A 592 -13.14 11.74 -16.83
C ARG A 592 -13.02 12.55 -15.54
N HIS A 593 -13.54 12.06 -14.42
CA HIS A 593 -13.57 12.77 -13.14
C HIS A 593 -12.45 12.35 -12.17
N PHE A 594 -11.71 11.28 -12.49
CA PHE A 594 -10.80 10.62 -11.55
C PHE A 594 -9.73 11.55 -10.99
N ALA A 595 -9.02 12.31 -11.83
CA ALA A 595 -7.93 13.17 -11.38
C ALA A 595 -8.39 14.26 -10.39
N LEU A 596 -9.54 14.90 -10.68
CA LEU A 596 -10.12 15.91 -9.80
C LEU A 596 -10.69 15.29 -8.51
N ASP A 597 -11.40 14.16 -8.60
CA ASP A 597 -11.88 13.44 -7.41
C ASP A 597 -10.73 12.94 -6.53
N TYR A 598 -9.66 12.44 -7.15
CA TYR A 598 -8.45 12.02 -6.46
C TYR A 598 -7.74 13.19 -5.78
N THR A 599 -7.78 14.38 -6.40
CA THR A 599 -7.26 15.62 -5.78
C THR A 599 -8.04 15.98 -4.54
N PHE A 600 -9.37 16.02 -4.58
CA PHE A 600 -10.18 16.22 -3.37
C PHE A 600 -9.87 15.16 -2.29
N LYS A 601 -9.84 13.88 -2.68
CA LYS A 601 -9.51 12.78 -1.78
C LYS A 601 -8.12 12.89 -1.16
N SER A 602 -7.15 13.45 -1.89
CA SER A 602 -5.78 13.67 -1.43
C SER A 602 -5.67 14.89 -0.53
N LEU A 603 -6.41 15.97 -0.82
CA LEU A 603 -6.55 17.10 0.09
C LEU A 603 -7.17 16.68 1.43
N GLU A 604 -8.19 15.80 1.42
CA GLU A 604 -8.78 15.25 2.67
C GLU A 604 -7.76 14.51 3.57
N LYS A 605 -6.64 14.02 3.00
CA LYS A 605 -5.58 13.29 3.72
C LYS A 605 -4.61 14.22 4.45
N VAL A 606 -4.34 15.38 3.87
CA VAL A 606 -3.34 16.34 4.38
C VAL A 606 -3.97 17.51 5.13
N LEU A 607 -5.29 17.70 5.00
CA LEU A 607 -6.04 18.74 5.71
C LEU A 607 -6.69 18.22 7.01
N ASP A 608 -7.01 19.16 7.89
CA ASP A 608 -7.68 18.95 9.17
C ASP A 608 -8.82 19.95 9.38
N GLY A 609 -9.68 19.72 10.39
CA GLY A 609 -10.71 20.68 10.81
C GLY A 609 -11.77 21.04 9.75
N ALA A 610 -12.11 22.34 9.67
CA ALA A 610 -13.11 22.87 8.74
C ALA A 610 -12.73 22.71 7.25
N PRO A 611 -11.48 22.99 6.82
CA PRO A 611 -11.05 22.75 5.44
C PRO A 611 -11.31 21.32 4.95
N ARG A 612 -10.99 20.32 5.78
CA ARG A 612 -11.26 18.91 5.45
C ARG A 612 -12.75 18.62 5.24
N ARG A 613 -13.64 19.24 6.04
CA ARG A 613 -15.09 19.07 5.90
C ARG A 613 -15.61 19.69 4.60
N GLN A 614 -15.17 20.91 4.28
CA GLN A 614 -15.56 21.60 3.05
C GLN A 614 -15.11 20.83 1.80
N VAL A 615 -13.91 20.25 1.80
CA VAL A 615 -13.47 19.36 0.70
C VAL A 615 -14.39 18.16 0.55
N ARG A 616 -14.80 17.54 1.68
CA ARG A 616 -15.70 16.39 1.67
C ARG A 616 -17.07 16.75 1.11
N GLU A 617 -17.59 17.94 1.43
CA GLU A 617 -18.84 18.48 0.89
C GLU A 617 -18.74 18.72 -0.62
N ALA A 618 -17.68 19.38 -1.09
CA ALA A 618 -17.42 19.59 -2.52
C ALA A 618 -17.30 18.27 -3.29
N ARG A 619 -16.64 17.28 -2.69
CA ARG A 619 -16.55 15.92 -3.24
C ARG A 619 -17.92 15.23 -3.31
N GLY A 620 -18.85 15.58 -2.43
CA GLY A 620 -20.24 15.11 -2.44
C GLY A 620 -20.98 15.45 -3.73
N VAL A 621 -20.67 16.59 -4.37
CA VAL A 621 -21.26 17.02 -5.65
C VAL A 621 -21.01 15.97 -6.75
N LEU A 622 -19.77 15.46 -6.84
CA LEU A 622 -19.42 14.41 -7.80
C LEU A 622 -20.17 13.10 -7.51
N LYS A 623 -20.39 12.79 -6.23
CA LYS A 623 -21.11 11.59 -5.81
C LYS A 623 -22.60 11.67 -6.16
N ASP A 624 -23.25 12.80 -5.90
CA ASP A 624 -24.65 13.03 -6.26
C ASP A 624 -24.86 12.92 -7.78
N ALA A 625 -23.97 13.52 -8.56
CA ALA A 625 -24.01 13.40 -10.01
C ALA A 625 -23.83 11.95 -10.48
N SER A 626 -22.86 11.22 -9.91
CA SER A 626 -22.59 9.83 -10.27
C SER A 626 -23.73 8.88 -9.90
N TYR A 627 -24.36 9.07 -8.73
CA TYR A 627 -25.55 8.32 -8.34
C TYR A 627 -26.72 8.60 -9.28
N THR A 628 -26.93 9.85 -9.66
CA THR A 628 -27.97 10.22 -10.63
C THR A 628 -27.72 9.60 -12.00
N VAL A 629 -26.47 9.57 -12.45
CA VAL A 629 -26.08 8.85 -13.69
C VAL A 629 -26.47 7.37 -13.57
N LEU A 630 -26.21 6.69 -12.46
CA LEU A 630 -26.62 5.28 -12.28
C LEU A 630 -28.13 5.08 -12.51
N GLY A 631 -28.96 5.95 -11.94
CA GLY A 631 -30.42 5.90 -12.12
C GLY A 631 -30.86 6.14 -13.57
N ASP A 632 -30.22 7.08 -14.28
CA ASP A 632 -30.48 7.32 -15.70
C ASP A 632 -30.11 6.10 -16.54
N LEU A 633 -28.96 5.48 -16.28
CA LEU A 633 -28.53 4.25 -16.97
C LEU A 633 -29.56 3.13 -16.78
N ILE A 634 -29.98 2.87 -15.54
CA ILE A 634 -30.99 1.86 -15.22
C ILE A 634 -32.30 2.13 -15.98
N THR A 635 -32.72 3.40 -16.08
CA THR A 635 -33.94 3.78 -16.81
C THR A 635 -33.84 3.47 -18.30
N GLU A 636 -32.69 3.74 -18.93
CA GLU A 636 -32.47 3.40 -20.34
C GLU A 636 -32.45 1.88 -20.57
N LEU A 637 -31.89 1.12 -19.61
CA LEU A 637 -31.79 -0.34 -19.65
C LEU A 637 -33.17 -1.03 -19.54
N ASP A 638 -34.04 -0.51 -18.67
CA ASP A 638 -35.35 -1.11 -18.36
C ASP A 638 -36.32 -1.12 -19.54
N THR A 639 -36.16 -0.16 -20.44
CA THR A 639 -37.01 -0.02 -21.64
C THR A 639 -36.59 -0.92 -22.80
N ARG A 640 -35.55 -1.73 -22.63
CA ARG A 640 -34.94 -2.52 -23.72
C ARG A 640 -35.07 -4.01 -23.51
N PRO A 641 -35.36 -4.80 -24.56
CA PRO A 641 -35.38 -6.25 -24.45
C PRO A 641 -33.96 -6.80 -24.21
N LEU A 642 -33.86 -7.95 -23.54
CA LEU A 642 -32.59 -8.65 -23.32
C LEU A 642 -32.00 -9.24 -24.62
N HIS A 643 -32.83 -9.46 -25.65
CA HIS A 643 -32.36 -9.92 -26.96
C HIS A 643 -31.39 -8.90 -27.56
N ARG A 644 -30.17 -9.36 -27.90
CA ARG A 644 -29.13 -8.52 -28.47
C ARG A 644 -29.30 -8.40 -29.98
N ASP A 645 -29.48 -7.17 -30.45
CA ASP A 645 -29.42 -6.78 -31.85
C ASP A 645 -28.45 -5.60 -31.97
N PRO A 646 -27.48 -5.61 -32.92
CA PRO A 646 -26.54 -4.52 -33.11
C PRO A 646 -27.20 -3.13 -33.24
N THR A 647 -28.39 -3.06 -33.85
CA THR A 647 -29.14 -1.79 -33.96
C THR A 647 -29.63 -1.32 -32.59
N ALA A 648 -30.20 -2.22 -31.80
CA ALA A 648 -30.62 -1.93 -30.43
C ALA A 648 -29.45 -1.50 -29.53
N GLU A 649 -28.26 -2.10 -29.70
CA GLU A 649 -27.05 -1.74 -28.98
C GLU A 649 -26.57 -0.33 -29.33
N ALA A 650 -26.48 0.01 -30.63
CA ALA A 650 -26.11 1.35 -31.08
C ALA A 650 -27.10 2.42 -30.58
N ILE A 651 -28.41 2.12 -30.58
CA ILE A 651 -29.43 3.04 -30.06
C ILE A 651 -29.25 3.24 -28.55
N LEU A 652 -28.99 2.17 -27.79
CA LEU A 652 -28.76 2.27 -26.35
C LEU A 652 -27.51 3.10 -26.05
N ASP A 653 -26.42 2.86 -26.78
CA ASP A 653 -25.16 3.59 -26.66
C ASP A 653 -25.37 5.11 -26.83
N VAL A 654 -26.03 5.52 -27.92
CA VAL A 654 -26.34 6.94 -28.18
C VAL A 654 -27.23 7.56 -27.11
N ARG A 655 -28.23 6.83 -26.61
CA ARG A 655 -29.13 7.34 -25.57
C ARG A 655 -28.40 7.52 -24.23
N ILE A 656 -27.57 6.56 -23.84
CA ILE A 656 -26.73 6.67 -22.65
C ILE A 656 -25.76 7.85 -22.78
N TRP A 657 -25.10 7.99 -23.93
CA TRP A 657 -24.24 9.14 -24.20
C TRP A 657 -24.98 10.48 -24.01
N GLN A 658 -26.18 10.63 -24.58
CA GLN A 658 -27.00 11.84 -24.42
C GLN A 658 -27.33 12.13 -22.94
N ARG A 659 -27.66 11.11 -22.15
CA ARG A 659 -27.91 11.28 -20.70
C ARG A 659 -26.66 11.78 -19.98
N ILE A 660 -25.52 11.15 -20.27
CA ILE A 660 -24.24 11.48 -19.65
C ILE A 660 -23.78 12.90 -20.01
N GLU A 661 -23.91 13.33 -21.27
CA GLU A 661 -23.62 14.71 -21.69
C GLU A 661 -24.49 15.72 -20.93
N ASN A 662 -25.79 15.45 -20.83
CA ASN A 662 -26.71 16.31 -20.08
C ASN A 662 -26.32 16.40 -18.59
N ARG A 663 -25.90 15.30 -17.97
CA ARG A 663 -25.42 15.30 -16.58
C ARG A 663 -24.10 16.04 -16.41
N LEU A 664 -23.18 15.90 -17.35
CA LEU A 664 -21.93 16.67 -17.35
C LEU A 664 -22.19 18.17 -17.47
N ALA A 665 -23.11 18.59 -18.35
CA ALA A 665 -23.46 19.99 -18.52
C ALA A 665 -24.00 20.62 -17.23
N LEU A 666 -24.88 19.91 -16.51
CA LEU A 666 -25.41 20.35 -15.21
C LEU A 666 -24.31 20.38 -14.13
N LEU A 667 -23.43 19.37 -14.10
CA LEU A 667 -22.36 19.25 -13.11
C LEU A 667 -21.35 20.40 -13.20
N ARG A 668 -21.02 20.89 -14.41
CA ARG A 668 -20.02 21.95 -14.61
C ARG A 668 -20.27 23.19 -13.75
N GLY A 669 -21.50 23.68 -13.70
CA GLY A 669 -21.84 24.88 -12.93
C GLY A 669 -21.70 24.65 -11.42
N VAL A 670 -22.24 23.54 -10.92
CA VAL A 670 -22.23 23.20 -9.49
C VAL A 670 -20.81 22.94 -9.00
N LEU A 671 -20.01 22.19 -9.77
CA LEU A 671 -18.64 21.86 -9.39
C LEU A 671 -17.72 23.08 -9.44
N ALA A 672 -17.89 23.97 -10.42
CA ALA A 672 -17.12 25.22 -10.49
C ALA A 672 -17.38 26.11 -9.27
N ALA A 673 -18.64 26.21 -8.82
CA ALA A 673 -18.98 26.92 -7.59
C ALA A 673 -18.34 26.27 -6.36
N ALA A 674 -18.48 24.94 -6.21
CA ALA A 674 -17.88 24.21 -5.10
C ALA A 674 -16.34 24.36 -5.05
N VAL A 675 -15.66 24.36 -6.20
CA VAL A 675 -14.22 24.62 -6.28
C VAL A 675 -13.90 26.07 -5.89
N HIS A 676 -14.68 27.04 -6.37
CA HIS A 676 -14.47 28.45 -6.06
C HIS A 676 -14.57 28.72 -4.54
N ASP A 677 -15.55 28.13 -3.88
CA ASP A 677 -15.78 28.27 -2.44
C ASP A 677 -14.65 27.66 -1.59
N LEU A 678 -13.91 26.71 -2.15
CA LEU A 678 -12.74 26.11 -1.49
C LEU A 678 -11.46 26.93 -1.61
N LEU A 679 -11.31 27.78 -2.63
CA LEU A 679 -10.05 28.50 -2.87
C LEU A 679 -9.62 29.40 -1.71
N PRO A 680 -10.51 30.17 -1.04
CA PRO A 680 -10.14 31.00 0.10
C PRO A 680 -9.71 30.20 1.34
N VAL A 681 -10.05 28.91 1.39
CA VAL A 681 -9.81 28.03 2.54
C VAL A 681 -8.38 27.47 2.52
N PHE A 682 -7.72 27.47 1.36
CA PHE A 682 -6.45 26.79 1.16
C PHE A 682 -5.25 27.73 1.16
N GLY A 683 -4.10 27.18 1.58
CA GLY A 683 -2.80 27.78 1.28
C GLY A 683 -2.54 27.82 -0.23
N ARG A 684 -1.60 28.68 -0.64
CA ARG A 684 -1.31 28.98 -2.06
C ARG A 684 -1.09 27.74 -2.93
N GLU A 685 -0.38 26.73 -2.42
CA GLU A 685 -0.04 25.51 -3.16
C GLU A 685 -1.27 24.62 -3.41
N HIS A 686 -2.04 24.30 -2.36
CA HIS A 686 -3.25 23.52 -2.48
C HIS A 686 -4.31 24.20 -3.37
N ALA A 687 -4.43 25.53 -3.27
CA ALA A 687 -5.28 26.31 -4.16
C ALA A 687 -4.82 26.21 -5.62
N ALA A 688 -3.52 26.34 -5.89
CA ALA A 688 -2.96 26.23 -7.23
C ALA A 688 -3.15 24.83 -7.84
N LEU A 689 -2.93 23.76 -7.06
CA LEU A 689 -3.19 22.38 -7.47
C LEU A 689 -4.66 22.20 -7.85
N LEU A 690 -5.59 22.59 -6.96
CA LEU A 690 -7.02 22.44 -7.23
C LEU A 690 -7.46 23.24 -8.47
N VAL A 691 -6.97 24.46 -8.64
CA VAL A 691 -7.25 25.27 -9.84
C VAL A 691 -6.73 24.59 -11.11
N THR A 692 -5.53 24.02 -11.06
CA THR A 692 -4.92 23.32 -12.20
C THR A 692 -5.74 22.11 -12.61
N GLU A 693 -6.09 21.26 -11.65
CA GLU A 693 -6.89 20.05 -11.91
C GLU A 693 -8.32 20.38 -12.32
N HIS A 694 -8.94 21.41 -11.73
CA HIS A 694 -10.25 21.88 -12.16
C HIS A 694 -10.21 22.44 -13.59
N ARG A 695 -9.17 23.19 -13.97
CA ARG A 695 -8.99 23.67 -15.35
C ARG A 695 -8.80 22.51 -16.33
N ARG A 696 -7.98 21.52 -15.98
CA ARG A 696 -7.78 20.30 -16.78
C ARG A 696 -9.11 19.56 -16.98
N TRP A 697 -9.86 19.36 -15.90
CA TRP A 697 -11.19 18.75 -15.94
C TRP A 697 -12.19 19.54 -16.80
N SER A 698 -12.19 20.87 -16.67
CA SER A 698 -13.07 21.76 -17.44
C SER A 698 -12.76 21.76 -18.93
N ALA A 699 -11.47 21.70 -19.28
CA ALA A 699 -10.99 21.72 -20.65
C ALA A 699 -11.06 20.34 -21.35
N ALA A 700 -11.17 19.25 -20.59
CA ALA A 700 -11.20 17.91 -21.15
C ALA A 700 -12.37 17.76 -22.15
N GLY A 701 -12.06 17.43 -23.41
CA GLY A 701 -13.04 17.09 -24.43
C GLY A 701 -13.25 15.57 -24.51
N GLY A 702 -14.48 15.14 -24.78
CA GLY A 702 -14.80 13.74 -25.03
C GLY A 702 -14.73 12.81 -23.80
N TRP A 703 -14.75 11.51 -24.10
CA TRP A 703 -14.86 10.41 -23.13
C TRP A 703 -13.79 9.35 -23.41
N THR A 704 -12.57 9.62 -22.98
CA THR A 704 -11.42 8.71 -23.11
C THR A 704 -11.29 7.83 -21.86
N LEU A 705 -10.79 6.61 -22.04
CA LEU A 705 -10.43 5.73 -20.92
C LEU A 705 -9.00 6.04 -20.47
N ILE A 706 -8.73 6.04 -19.16
CA ILE A 706 -7.39 6.30 -18.61
C ILE A 706 -6.39 5.22 -19.07
N ASN A 707 -6.84 3.97 -19.20
CA ASN A 707 -6.00 2.84 -19.63
C ASN A 707 -6.14 2.51 -21.13
N ALA A 708 -6.59 3.45 -21.97
CA ALA A 708 -6.81 3.19 -23.41
C ALA A 708 -5.52 2.80 -24.17
N ALA A 709 -4.34 3.10 -23.62
CA ALA A 709 -3.04 2.77 -24.22
C ALA A 709 -2.76 1.25 -24.29
N ASP A 710 -3.46 0.42 -23.51
CA ASP A 710 -3.26 -1.04 -23.51
C ASP A 710 -3.74 -1.73 -24.80
N ALA A 711 -4.58 -1.07 -25.60
CA ALA A 711 -5.07 -1.62 -26.87
C ALA A 711 -3.96 -1.81 -27.93
N CYS A 712 -2.79 -1.19 -27.72
CA CYS A 712 -1.63 -1.31 -28.60
C CYS A 712 -0.65 -2.42 -28.18
N ALA A 713 -0.92 -3.16 -27.11
CA ALA A 713 -0.03 -4.22 -26.59
C ALA A 713 -0.45 -5.65 -26.95
N SER A 714 -1.38 -5.81 -27.91
CA SER A 714 -1.80 -7.13 -28.45
C SER A 714 -0.88 -7.64 -29.55
#